data_AF-A0A7S2RMU5-F1
#
_entry.id   AF-A0A7S2RMU5-F1
#
_cell.length_a   1.000
_cell.length_b   1.000
_cell.length_c   1.000
_cell.angle_alpha   90.00
_cell.angle_beta   90.00
_cell.angle_gamma   90.00
#
_symmetry.space_group_name_H-M   'P 1'
#
loop_
_entity.id
_entity.type
_entity.pdbx_description
1 polymer ?
#
loop_
_entity_poly.entity_id
_entity_poly.type
_entity_poly.pdbx_seq_one_letter_code
_entity_poly.pdbx_strand_id
1 'polypeptide(L)'
;MALVHLTMFLCMMFTCTGEVTMFGDYTWEINESNDPVIQTLLTDDHREGNFNFFTYTVGIIFDPCRGHSPSCCNNTFGEPEYVREEPKLKVGWIWALSRITKKPYKCQKPCYGHWVPVNDHSEVHDYTFEWIDADERLVWALNKREHKLYSRLLDGSTKWSYVSGDFKSFSTSGYYALYGVDRVKRGVIVACKKPCTGEWKPPVEVPGHPFEGRGWQGPELPEGEYSPYKMVDADATHVWTLLENGRLFVKQVILPQGSMDWPDMLLEEDFPQYGYQWAEVTLEDAKLVHISTSAATGVIWALDDKGNPYVCAIPCIKTSWIVVRAPETGGGNVRKLIDIDADQQFVWGIVEGGQVYVRPVALDKSNEVWVAVPASNDKTQITLDAWNTVPEGGFLKTTASASPHYYDPFPMYTVQEFGMECALYDTKMACDNKKEDMCKWSVVYGRCEKAIRSSNSRLPSEDIIFDDTTCVLADEINFDGTLLQSPGYALMQEKEGAEMVVVRDPECVDVGVRKKLPEERPACWDHNETVKAHLSCYDHHGEKLPFCVSISYTSTSYIVRCGGELENSPKCGTFLEIHRPGDATVINTARLPHNIKFTSGYRPMALPTTFSNYEDPNFVRTICYGYYEVWWVQRTKTQQIVEAVKKFRVLEPLCDWNAETNTYEVFATLPKEDI
;
A
#
# COMPACT_ATOMS: atom_id res chain seq x y z
N MET A 1 -77.45 -0.40 -1.13
CA MET A 1 -77.91 -1.39 -2.15
C MET A 1 -77.69 -0.86 -3.58
N ALA A 2 -76.44 -0.57 -3.95
CA ALA A 2 -76.06 -0.27 -5.34
C ALA A 2 -74.57 -0.58 -5.61
N LEU A 3 -74.02 -1.58 -4.89
CA LEU A 3 -72.63 -2.02 -5.05
C LEU A 3 -72.50 -3.55 -4.93
N VAL A 4 -73.55 -4.29 -5.33
CA VAL A 4 -73.60 -5.77 -5.31
C VAL A 4 -73.75 -6.34 -6.73
N HIS A 5 -73.79 -5.50 -7.78
CA HIS A 5 -73.97 -5.96 -9.17
C HIS A 5 -72.75 -5.88 -10.08
N LEU A 6 -71.57 -5.47 -9.60
CA LEU A 6 -70.36 -5.45 -10.44
C LEU A 6 -69.39 -6.61 -10.18
N THR A 7 -69.50 -7.31 -9.04
CA THR A 7 -68.58 -8.40 -8.68
C THR A 7 -68.97 -9.76 -9.27
N MET A 8 -70.16 -9.88 -9.87
CA MET A 8 -70.68 -11.17 -10.35
C MET A 8 -70.40 -11.46 -11.83
N PHE A 9 -69.73 -10.54 -12.56
CA PHE A 9 -69.44 -10.71 -13.99
C PHE A 9 -67.99 -11.15 -14.31
N LEU A 10 -67.07 -11.13 -13.33
CA LEU A 10 -65.67 -11.54 -13.56
C LEU A 10 -65.32 -12.98 -13.12
N CYS A 11 -66.22 -13.70 -12.44
CA CYS A 11 -65.97 -15.07 -11.95
C CYS A 11 -66.42 -16.20 -12.90
N MET A 12 -66.85 -15.89 -14.13
CA MET A 12 -67.23 -16.93 -15.12
C MET A 12 -66.13 -17.34 -16.11
N MET A 13 -64.92 -16.76 -16.05
CA MET A 13 -63.87 -17.03 -17.06
C MET A 13 -62.66 -17.84 -16.57
N PHE A 14 -62.52 -18.11 -15.27
CA PHE A 14 -61.42 -18.94 -14.78
C PHE A 14 -61.88 -19.91 -13.70
N THR A 15 -61.75 -21.20 -14.01
CA THR A 15 -62.00 -22.33 -13.11
C THR A 15 -60.92 -22.39 -12.03
N CYS A 16 -61.29 -22.12 -10.78
CA CYS A 16 -60.50 -22.54 -9.63
C CYS A 16 -61.33 -23.56 -8.83
N THR A 17 -60.79 -24.77 -8.69
CA THR A 17 -61.31 -25.81 -7.80
C THR A 17 -60.37 -25.91 -6.60
N GLY A 18 -60.92 -25.86 -5.39
CA GLY A 18 -60.18 -26.05 -4.13
C GLY A 18 -60.94 -25.47 -2.94
N GLU A 19 -61.29 -26.33 -1.98
CA GLU A 19 -62.03 -26.00 -0.75
C GLU A 19 -61.23 -25.11 0.22
N VAL A 20 -61.91 -24.14 0.84
CA VAL A 20 -61.39 -23.30 1.93
C VAL A 20 -62.04 -23.75 3.24
N THR A 21 -61.24 -24.29 4.16
CA THR A 21 -61.60 -24.41 5.58
C THR A 21 -61.07 -23.19 6.33
N MET A 22 -61.99 -22.40 6.91
CA MET A 22 -61.69 -21.26 7.77
C MET A 22 -61.31 -21.70 9.19
N PHE A 23 -60.20 -21.18 9.71
CA PHE A 23 -60.04 -20.83 11.13
C PHE A 23 -59.22 -19.53 11.22
N GLY A 24 -59.73 -18.57 12.00
CA GLY A 24 -59.25 -17.19 12.05
C GLY A 24 -57.93 -17.00 12.78
N ASP A 25 -57.21 -15.93 12.46
CA ASP A 25 -57.31 -14.64 13.17
C ASP A 25 -56.67 -13.53 12.30
N TYR A 26 -57.17 -12.31 12.51
CA TYR A 26 -56.94 -11.07 11.75
C TYR A 26 -55.54 -10.87 11.10
N THR A 27 -55.51 -10.70 9.78
CA THR A 27 -54.42 -10.08 9.01
C THR A 27 -54.66 -8.58 8.85
N TRP A 28 -53.62 -7.78 9.07
CA TRP A 28 -53.61 -6.34 8.82
C TRP A 28 -53.53 -6.08 7.30
N GLU A 29 -54.38 -5.19 6.81
CA GLU A 29 -54.35 -4.68 5.44
C GLU A 29 -53.26 -3.59 5.37
N ILE A 30 -52.10 -3.92 4.80
CA ILE A 30 -51.13 -2.91 4.35
C ILE A 30 -51.63 -2.50 2.96
N ASN A 31 -51.97 -1.22 2.78
CA ASN A 31 -52.28 -0.66 1.47
C ASN A 31 -51.10 -0.94 0.53
N GLU A 32 -51.30 -1.86 -0.41
CA GLU A 32 -50.29 -2.28 -1.37
C GLU A 32 -49.93 -1.09 -2.29
N SER A 33 -48.63 -0.81 -2.35
CA SER A 33 -48.04 -0.01 -3.41
C SER A 33 -48.15 -0.79 -4.72
N ASN A 34 -48.63 -0.16 -5.80
CA ASN A 34 -48.68 -0.73 -7.16
C ASN A 34 -47.28 -0.85 -7.81
N ASP A 35 -46.22 -0.97 -7.02
CA ASP A 35 -44.86 -1.11 -7.52
C ASP A 35 -44.56 -2.60 -7.80
N PRO A 36 -44.33 -2.99 -9.07
CA PRO A 36 -44.09 -4.38 -9.45
C PRO A 36 -42.81 -4.97 -8.83
N VAL A 37 -41.89 -4.12 -8.33
CA VAL A 37 -40.69 -4.57 -7.62
C VAL A 37 -41.03 -5.15 -6.25
N ILE A 38 -42.07 -4.63 -5.57
CA ILE A 38 -42.45 -5.09 -4.23
C ILE A 38 -43.27 -6.39 -4.29
N GLN A 39 -44.11 -6.57 -5.31
CA GLN A 39 -44.91 -7.80 -5.47
C GLN A 39 -44.05 -9.04 -5.76
N THR A 40 -42.86 -8.86 -6.34
CA THR A 40 -41.93 -9.96 -6.62
C THR A 40 -41.20 -10.46 -5.35
N LEU A 41 -41.22 -9.69 -4.25
CA LEU A 41 -40.49 -10.00 -3.01
C LEU A 41 -41.32 -10.78 -1.97
N LEU A 42 -42.63 -10.93 -2.17
CA LEU A 42 -43.54 -11.49 -1.14
C LEU A 42 -44.09 -12.89 -1.43
N THR A 43 -43.68 -13.56 -2.53
CA THR A 43 -44.35 -14.81 -2.97
C THR A 43 -43.48 -16.05 -3.16
N ASP A 44 -42.18 -16.04 -2.85
CA ASP A 44 -41.36 -17.27 -2.92
C ASP A 44 -40.67 -17.58 -1.58
N ASP A 45 -41.35 -18.42 -0.80
CA ASP A 45 -40.81 -19.12 0.38
C ASP A 45 -39.81 -20.19 -0.11
N HIS A 46 -38.63 -20.25 0.50
CA HIS A 46 -37.47 -21.11 0.16
C HIS A 46 -36.52 -20.67 -0.97
N ARG A 47 -35.75 -19.60 -0.74
CA ARG A 47 -34.38 -19.52 -1.25
C ARG A 47 -33.39 -19.12 -0.15
N GLU A 48 -32.53 -20.07 0.22
CA GLU A 48 -31.27 -19.86 0.95
C GLU A 48 -30.25 -19.15 0.04
N GLY A 49 -30.59 -17.95 -0.43
CA GLY A 49 -29.69 -17.07 -1.16
C GLY A 49 -29.41 -15.84 -0.32
N ASN A 50 -28.16 -15.66 0.11
CA ASN A 50 -27.68 -14.41 0.70
C ASN A 50 -27.76 -13.29 -0.35
N PHE A 51 -28.92 -12.65 -0.44
CA PHE A 51 -29.05 -11.39 -1.16
C PHE A 51 -28.48 -10.27 -0.30
N ASN A 52 -27.29 -9.80 -0.67
CA ASN A 52 -26.64 -8.65 -0.03
C ASN A 52 -27.32 -7.36 -0.53
N PHE A 53 -28.48 -7.05 0.05
CA PHE A 53 -29.21 -5.82 -0.22
C PHE A 53 -28.51 -4.62 0.43
N PHE A 54 -27.93 -3.75 -0.41
CA PHE A 54 -27.45 -2.38 -0.12
C PHE A 54 -26.23 -2.22 0.81
N THR A 55 -25.09 -1.82 0.25
CA THR A 55 -24.03 -1.15 0.99
C THR A 55 -24.51 0.24 1.42
N TYR A 56 -25.11 0.35 2.61
CA TYR A 56 -25.35 1.64 3.25
C TYR A 56 -24.09 2.10 4.00
N THR A 57 -24.02 3.40 4.23
CA THR A 57 -22.93 4.08 4.93
C THR A 57 -23.48 4.83 6.13
N VAL A 58 -22.86 4.64 7.29
CA VAL A 58 -23.11 5.40 8.51
C VAL A 58 -21.83 6.16 8.86
N GLY A 59 -21.90 7.49 8.85
CA GLY A 59 -20.80 8.35 9.31
C GLY A 59 -21.15 8.95 10.66
N ILE A 60 -20.21 8.90 11.60
CA ILE A 60 -20.30 9.53 12.92
C ILE A 60 -19.02 10.32 13.11
N ILE A 61 -19.08 11.56 13.61
CA ILE A 61 -17.92 12.38 13.96
C ILE A 61 -18.11 13.04 15.33
N PHE A 62 -17.04 13.19 16.09
CA PHE A 62 -17.05 13.67 17.49
C PHE A 62 -16.56 15.10 17.61
N ASP A 63 -17.21 15.86 18.48
CA ASP A 63 -17.00 17.28 18.78
C ASP A 63 -16.74 18.13 17.52
N PRO A 64 -17.62 18.05 16.51
CA PRO A 64 -17.18 18.40 15.17
C PRO A 64 -17.12 19.89 14.90
N CYS A 65 -17.71 20.70 15.78
CA CYS A 65 -17.70 22.15 15.72
C CYS A 65 -16.81 22.79 16.78
N ARG A 66 -15.74 22.11 17.22
CA ARG A 66 -14.82 22.65 18.21
C ARG A 66 -14.25 24.00 17.75
N GLY A 67 -14.54 25.06 18.51
CA GLY A 67 -14.10 26.42 18.19
C GLY A 67 -14.95 27.12 17.10
N HIS A 68 -16.04 26.50 16.66
CA HIS A 68 -16.96 27.03 15.65
C HIS A 68 -18.40 27.09 16.20
N SER A 69 -19.35 27.60 15.40
CA SER A 69 -20.77 27.61 15.78
C SER A 69 -21.34 26.19 15.85
N PRO A 70 -22.33 25.88 16.72
CA PRO A 70 -22.92 24.54 16.85
C PRO A 70 -23.49 23.96 15.55
N SER A 71 -23.83 24.83 14.60
CA SER A 71 -24.35 24.49 13.28
C SER A 71 -23.27 24.32 12.20
N CYS A 72 -21.97 24.25 12.53
CA CYS A 72 -20.89 24.21 11.54
C CYS A 72 -20.98 23.03 10.55
N CYS A 73 -21.58 21.92 10.99
CA CYS A 73 -21.79 20.71 10.18
C CYS A 73 -23.18 20.63 9.53
N ASN A 74 -24.08 21.58 9.79
CA ASN A 74 -25.48 21.48 9.33
C ASN A 74 -25.58 21.56 7.80
N ASN A 75 -26.03 20.47 7.18
CA ASN A 75 -26.14 20.34 5.72
C ASN A 75 -24.79 20.50 4.98
N THR A 76 -23.69 20.48 5.70
CA THR A 76 -22.37 20.33 5.11
C THR A 76 -22.25 18.84 4.83
N PHE A 77 -22.10 18.44 3.56
CA PHE A 77 -21.40 17.19 3.29
C PHE A 77 -20.09 17.35 4.04
N GLY A 78 -19.79 16.48 5.00
CA GLY A 78 -18.47 16.54 5.64
C GLY A 78 -17.50 16.66 4.48
N GLU A 79 -16.72 17.74 4.41
CA GLU A 79 -15.64 17.78 3.44
C GLU A 79 -14.96 16.43 3.61
N PRO A 80 -14.82 15.64 2.53
CA PRO A 80 -14.28 14.31 2.68
C PRO A 80 -13.06 14.45 3.59
N GLU A 81 -12.85 13.47 4.47
CA GLU A 81 -11.68 13.33 5.33
C GLU A 81 -10.35 13.41 4.54
N TYR A 82 -10.42 13.74 3.26
CA TYR A 82 -9.41 13.70 2.26
C TYR A 82 -9.52 14.90 1.30
N VAL A 83 -8.46 15.71 1.21
CA VAL A 83 -8.24 16.65 0.11
C VAL A 83 -8.00 15.87 -1.17
N ARG A 84 -8.53 16.40 -2.27
CA ARG A 84 -8.28 15.89 -3.62
C ARG A 84 -6.82 16.16 -4.01
N GLU A 85 -5.96 15.15 -4.02
CA GLU A 85 -4.64 15.23 -4.67
C GLU A 85 -4.55 14.26 -5.84
N GLU A 86 -3.96 14.74 -6.94
CA GLU A 86 -3.55 13.86 -8.03
C GLU A 86 -2.48 12.88 -7.54
N PRO A 87 -2.65 11.56 -7.73
CA PRO A 87 -1.65 10.60 -7.33
C PRO A 87 -0.38 10.84 -8.15
N LYS A 88 0.59 11.49 -7.53
CA LYS A 88 1.98 11.37 -7.94
C LYS A 88 2.41 9.96 -7.61
N LEU A 89 2.09 8.98 -8.47
CA LEU A 89 2.80 7.71 -8.48
C LEU A 89 4.28 8.07 -8.36
N LYS A 90 4.98 7.56 -7.34
CA LYS A 90 6.44 7.70 -7.28
C LYS A 90 6.98 6.91 -8.45
N VAL A 91 7.09 7.59 -9.57
CA VAL A 91 7.64 7.06 -10.80
C VAL A 91 9.12 6.76 -10.50
N GLY A 92 9.45 5.48 -10.38
CA GLY A 92 10.83 5.05 -10.30
C GLY A 92 11.56 5.34 -11.62
N TRP A 93 12.86 5.52 -11.56
CA TRP A 93 13.70 5.73 -12.74
C TRP A 93 14.84 4.74 -12.76
N ILE A 94 15.25 4.39 -13.98
CA ILE A 94 16.47 3.65 -14.26
C ILE A 94 17.41 4.63 -14.93
N TRP A 95 18.65 4.64 -14.47
CA TRP A 95 19.70 5.46 -15.04
C TRP A 95 20.76 4.58 -15.69
N ALA A 96 21.37 5.09 -16.75
CA ALA A 96 22.46 4.42 -17.43
C ALA A 96 23.48 5.41 -18.00
N LEU A 97 24.72 4.98 -18.14
CA LEU A 97 25.80 5.78 -18.75
C LEU A 97 26.08 5.27 -20.15
N SER A 98 26.11 6.15 -21.14
CA SER A 98 26.54 5.81 -22.51
C SER A 98 27.96 5.23 -22.51
N ARG A 99 28.19 4.17 -23.28
CA ARG A 99 29.49 3.52 -23.39
C ARG A 99 30.55 4.43 -24.01
N ILE A 100 30.19 5.14 -25.06
CA ILE A 100 31.10 6.01 -25.82
C ILE A 100 31.21 7.37 -25.14
N THR A 101 30.07 8.05 -24.96
CA THR A 101 30.06 9.45 -24.52
C THR A 101 30.14 9.61 -23.01
N LYS A 102 29.93 8.54 -22.24
CA LYS A 102 29.86 8.58 -20.76
C LYS A 102 28.78 9.52 -20.21
N LYS A 103 27.85 9.96 -21.06
CA LYS A 103 26.74 10.82 -20.68
C LYS A 103 25.59 10.01 -20.07
N PRO A 104 24.86 10.56 -19.10
CA PRO A 104 23.74 9.90 -18.45
C PRO A 104 22.48 9.90 -19.32
N TYR A 105 21.75 8.79 -19.24
CA TYR A 105 20.42 8.57 -19.79
C TYR A 105 19.51 8.09 -18.66
N LYS A 106 18.22 8.40 -18.77
CA LYS A 106 17.21 7.92 -17.83
C LYS A 106 16.05 7.26 -18.56
N CYS A 107 15.43 6.28 -17.94
CA CYS A 107 14.26 5.59 -18.43
C CYS A 107 13.25 5.46 -17.30
N GLN A 108 11.99 5.78 -17.59
CA GLN A 108 10.92 5.71 -16.60
C GLN A 108 10.59 4.24 -16.29
N LYS A 109 10.39 3.86 -15.03
CA LYS A 109 9.91 2.51 -14.67
C LYS A 109 8.40 2.37 -14.96
N PRO A 110 7.92 1.22 -15.46
CA PRO A 110 8.71 0.13 -16.05
C PRO A 110 9.41 0.58 -17.34
N CYS A 111 10.70 0.26 -17.47
CA CYS A 111 11.50 0.74 -18.59
C CYS A 111 11.35 -0.16 -19.80
N TYR A 112 10.72 0.36 -20.85
CA TYR A 112 10.56 -0.33 -22.15
C TYR A 112 11.61 0.09 -23.20
N GLY A 113 12.74 0.66 -22.75
CA GLY A 113 13.80 1.11 -23.65
C GLY A 113 13.69 2.56 -24.12
N HIS A 114 12.73 3.34 -23.60
CA HIS A 114 12.62 4.78 -23.87
C HIS A 114 13.65 5.58 -23.07
N TRP A 115 14.90 5.54 -23.53
CA TRP A 115 16.02 6.20 -22.88
C TRP A 115 16.11 7.69 -23.24
N VAL A 116 15.82 8.56 -22.27
CA VAL A 116 15.93 10.00 -22.47
C VAL A 116 17.35 10.46 -22.12
N PRO A 117 18.12 11.05 -23.06
CA PRO A 117 19.41 11.63 -22.76
C PRO A 117 19.23 12.79 -21.78
N VAL A 118 20.09 12.85 -20.77
CA VAL A 118 20.03 13.91 -19.77
C VAL A 118 21.01 15.01 -20.16
N ASN A 119 20.49 15.98 -20.91
CA ASN A 119 21.25 17.09 -21.48
C ASN A 119 21.20 18.31 -20.57
N ASP A 120 22.26 18.53 -19.79
CA ASP A 120 22.46 19.79 -19.08
C ASP A 120 23.22 20.76 -20.01
N HIS A 121 22.49 21.58 -20.76
CA HIS A 121 23.05 22.52 -21.75
C HIS A 121 23.78 23.74 -21.14
N SER A 122 24.03 23.79 -19.83
CA SER A 122 24.77 24.92 -19.23
C SER A 122 26.29 24.68 -19.26
N GLU A 123 26.95 25.49 -20.09
CA GLU A 123 28.23 25.30 -20.79
C GLU A 123 29.55 25.25 -19.98
N VAL A 124 29.58 24.85 -18.70
CA VAL A 124 30.83 24.94 -17.90
C VAL A 124 31.48 23.59 -17.59
N HIS A 125 30.74 22.48 -17.61
CA HIS A 125 31.26 21.16 -17.22
C HIS A 125 30.94 20.09 -18.26
N ASP A 126 31.95 19.32 -18.65
CA ASP A 126 31.78 18.10 -19.45
C ASP A 126 31.40 16.95 -18.51
N TYR A 127 30.08 16.76 -18.32
CA TYR A 127 29.50 15.72 -17.46
C TYR A 127 29.67 14.31 -18.05
N THR A 128 30.93 13.87 -18.09
CA THR A 128 31.33 12.50 -18.44
C THR A 128 31.55 11.71 -17.16
N PHE A 129 30.76 10.66 -16.95
CA PHE A 129 30.77 9.87 -15.72
C PHE A 129 31.31 8.45 -15.95
N GLU A 130 31.96 7.89 -14.94
CA GLU A 130 32.42 6.48 -14.98
C GLU A 130 31.68 5.59 -13.99
N TRP A 131 30.94 6.18 -13.06
CA TRP A 131 30.12 5.48 -12.08
C TRP A 131 28.81 6.24 -11.90
N ILE A 132 27.71 5.51 -11.77
CA ILE A 132 26.38 6.05 -11.49
C ILE A 132 25.70 5.10 -10.50
N ASP A 133 24.99 5.65 -9.53
CA ASP A 133 24.14 4.87 -8.62
C ASP A 133 22.95 5.71 -8.17
N ALA A 134 21.83 5.08 -7.79
CA ALA A 134 20.58 5.74 -7.48
C ALA A 134 19.98 5.26 -6.16
N ASP A 135 19.52 6.21 -5.35
CA ASP A 135 18.69 5.93 -4.17
C ASP A 135 17.21 6.27 -4.43
N GLU A 136 16.40 6.30 -3.37
CA GLU A 136 14.97 6.59 -3.46
C GLU A 136 14.63 8.01 -3.96
N ARG A 137 15.56 8.97 -3.93
CA ARG A 137 15.31 10.39 -4.22
C ARG A 137 16.32 11.02 -5.15
N LEU A 138 17.56 10.53 -5.15
CA LEU A 138 18.68 11.11 -5.85
C LEU A 138 19.36 10.07 -6.73
N VAL A 139 19.88 10.54 -7.86
CA VAL A 139 20.90 9.82 -8.62
C VAL A 139 22.23 10.53 -8.42
N TRP A 140 23.27 9.71 -8.29
CA TRP A 140 24.62 10.11 -7.97
C TRP A 140 25.55 9.65 -9.08
N ALA A 141 26.55 10.45 -9.43
CA ALA A 141 27.50 10.11 -10.49
C ALA A 141 28.91 10.60 -10.18
N LEU A 142 29.91 9.77 -10.49
CA LEU A 142 31.32 10.08 -10.26
C LEU A 142 32.00 10.44 -11.58
N ASN A 143 32.51 11.67 -11.66
CA ASN A 143 33.38 12.10 -12.75
C ASN A 143 34.83 11.79 -12.37
N LYS A 144 35.42 10.79 -13.04
CA LYS A 144 36.78 10.35 -12.73
C LYS A 144 37.86 11.33 -13.21
N ARG A 145 37.59 12.09 -14.27
CA ARG A 145 38.53 13.08 -14.79
C ARG A 145 38.69 14.24 -13.81
N GLU A 146 37.58 14.69 -13.22
CA GLU A 146 37.59 15.75 -12.22
C GLU A 146 37.81 15.25 -10.79
N HIS A 147 37.68 13.95 -10.55
CA HIS A 147 37.69 13.35 -9.21
C HIS A 147 36.60 13.93 -8.30
N LYS A 148 35.39 14.09 -8.85
CA LYS A 148 34.26 14.74 -8.17
C LYS A 148 33.00 13.91 -8.22
N LEU A 149 32.29 13.86 -7.11
CA LEU A 149 30.96 13.28 -7.00
C LEU A 149 29.89 14.34 -7.28
N TYR A 150 28.84 13.95 -7.97
CA TYR A 150 27.70 14.80 -8.27
C TYR A 150 26.40 14.09 -7.88
N SER A 151 25.38 14.88 -7.54
CA SER A 151 24.02 14.39 -7.29
C SER A 151 22.98 15.23 -8.01
N ARG A 152 21.81 14.66 -8.27
CA ARG A 152 20.61 15.37 -8.75
C ARG A 152 19.36 14.60 -8.33
N LEU A 153 18.18 15.23 -8.44
CA LEU A 153 16.91 14.54 -8.25
C LEU A 153 16.79 13.35 -9.22
N LEU A 154 16.25 12.24 -8.71
CA LEU A 154 16.13 10.98 -9.42
C LEU A 154 15.30 11.09 -10.71
N ASP A 155 14.32 11.99 -10.74
CA ASP A 155 13.52 12.28 -11.93
C ASP A 155 14.28 13.11 -12.98
N GLY A 156 15.49 13.54 -12.68
CA GLY A 156 16.34 14.35 -13.53
C GLY A 156 15.87 15.81 -13.67
N SER A 157 14.95 16.30 -12.85
CA SER A 157 14.41 17.67 -12.94
C SER A 157 15.41 18.76 -12.52
N THR A 158 16.39 18.43 -11.68
CA THR A 158 17.44 19.37 -11.23
C THR A 158 18.75 19.18 -12.00
N LYS A 159 19.57 20.23 -12.00
CA LYS A 159 20.97 20.17 -12.46
C LYS A 159 21.82 19.29 -11.53
N TRP A 160 22.93 18.79 -12.05
CA TRP A 160 23.98 18.17 -11.22
C TRP A 160 24.54 19.16 -10.21
N SER A 161 24.58 18.73 -8.95
CA SER A 161 25.15 19.47 -7.81
C SER A 161 26.41 18.76 -7.35
N TYR A 162 27.51 19.50 -7.21
CA TYR A 162 28.76 18.94 -6.73
C TYR A 162 28.66 18.57 -5.24
N VAL A 163 29.18 17.39 -4.90
CA VAL A 163 29.35 16.92 -3.53
C VAL A 163 30.84 16.61 -3.35
N SER A 164 31.47 17.23 -2.35
CA SER A 164 32.91 17.05 -2.13
C SER A 164 33.26 15.58 -1.95
N GLY A 165 34.36 15.10 -2.51
CA GLY A 165 34.84 13.72 -2.31
C GLY A 165 35.57 13.15 -3.54
N ASP A 166 36.61 12.34 -3.32
CA ASP A 166 37.40 11.66 -4.36
C ASP A 166 37.34 10.15 -4.15
N PHE A 167 36.50 9.50 -4.97
CA PHE A 167 36.22 8.08 -4.84
C PHE A 167 36.71 7.30 -6.06
N LYS A 168 36.97 6.02 -5.84
CA LYS A 168 37.14 5.03 -6.90
C LYS A 168 35.78 4.47 -7.36
N SER A 169 34.88 4.32 -6.40
CA SER A 169 33.53 3.76 -6.53
C SER A 169 32.74 4.19 -5.30
N PHE A 170 31.42 4.19 -5.42
CA PHE A 170 30.51 4.53 -4.34
C PHE A 170 29.21 3.74 -4.51
N SER A 171 28.45 3.67 -3.43
CA SER A 171 27.10 3.12 -3.39
C SER A 171 26.19 4.00 -2.56
N THR A 172 24.95 4.07 -3.02
CA THR A 172 23.83 4.81 -2.46
C THR A 172 22.68 3.88 -2.07
N SER A 173 22.81 2.58 -2.30
CA SER A 173 21.79 1.57 -2.02
C SER A 173 21.46 1.43 -0.52
N GLY A 174 22.36 1.87 0.35
CA GLY A 174 22.14 1.94 1.80
C GLY A 174 21.09 2.99 2.19
N TYR A 175 20.20 2.68 3.13
CA TYR A 175 19.12 3.59 3.55
C TYR A 175 19.60 4.90 4.17
N TYR A 176 20.71 4.88 4.91
CA TYR A 176 21.09 5.98 5.83
C TYR A 176 22.37 6.70 5.43
N ALA A 177 23.20 6.08 4.61
CA ALA A 177 24.49 6.63 4.23
C ALA A 177 24.84 6.28 2.79
N LEU A 178 25.66 7.13 2.20
CA LEU A 178 26.44 6.81 1.02
C LEU A 178 27.74 6.19 1.48
N TYR A 179 28.19 5.16 0.79
CA TYR A 179 29.48 4.53 1.02
C TYR A 179 30.40 4.79 -0.17
N GLY A 180 31.68 5.04 0.10
CA GLY A 180 32.67 5.32 -0.94
C GLY A 180 34.00 4.64 -0.66
N VAL A 181 34.68 4.17 -1.70
CA VAL A 181 36.08 3.73 -1.62
C VAL A 181 36.96 4.94 -1.91
N ASP A 182 37.68 5.42 -0.90
CA ASP A 182 38.58 6.58 -1.01
C ASP A 182 39.73 6.26 -1.98
N ARG A 183 39.96 7.16 -2.95
CA ARG A 183 41.01 6.98 -3.94
C ARG A 183 42.41 7.26 -3.40
N VAL A 184 42.54 8.28 -2.56
CA VAL A 184 43.83 8.78 -2.05
C VAL A 184 44.28 7.90 -0.89
N LYS A 185 43.37 7.65 0.05
CA LYS A 185 43.58 6.76 1.19
C LYS A 185 43.27 5.33 0.78
N ARG A 186 44.25 4.76 0.07
CA ARG A 186 44.32 3.34 -0.24
C ARG A 186 43.90 2.50 0.97
N GLY A 187 42.83 1.72 0.81
CA GLY A 187 42.36 0.85 1.89
C GLY A 187 41.37 1.51 2.87
N VAL A 188 40.70 2.61 2.50
CA VAL A 188 39.69 3.24 3.36
C VAL A 188 38.33 3.26 2.67
N ILE A 189 37.34 2.68 3.35
CA ILE A 189 35.92 2.90 3.04
C ILE A 189 35.49 4.10 3.89
N VAL A 190 34.79 5.04 3.28
CA VAL A 190 34.18 6.18 3.96
C VAL A 190 32.66 6.13 3.82
N ALA A 191 31.95 6.76 4.74
CA ALA A 191 30.53 6.93 4.70
C ALA A 191 30.12 8.40 4.89
N CYS A 192 28.99 8.78 4.31
CA CYS A 192 28.39 10.09 4.45
C CYS A 192 26.89 9.93 4.71
N LYS A 193 26.41 10.45 5.84
CA LYS A 193 25.00 10.34 6.24
C LYS A 193 24.08 11.02 5.23
N LYS A 194 22.96 10.41 4.88
CA LYS A 194 21.91 11.01 4.04
C LYS A 194 21.09 12.04 4.84
N PRO A 195 20.73 13.21 4.27
CA PRO A 195 21.19 13.71 2.97
C PRO A 195 22.69 14.06 3.02
N CYS A 196 23.47 13.51 2.09
CA CYS A 196 24.91 13.68 2.12
C CYS A 196 25.32 15.03 1.53
N THR A 197 25.98 15.85 2.35
CA THR A 197 26.53 17.16 1.98
C THR A 197 28.04 17.12 1.69
N GLY A 198 28.64 15.92 1.68
CA GLY A 198 30.08 15.72 1.46
C GLY A 198 30.91 15.66 2.74
N GLU A 199 30.27 15.53 3.90
CA GLU A 199 30.91 15.25 5.19
C GLU A 199 31.30 13.77 5.32
N TRP A 200 32.30 13.37 4.54
CA TRP A 200 32.81 12.00 4.57
C TRP A 200 33.58 11.73 5.85
N LYS A 201 33.15 10.70 6.55
CA LYS A 201 33.84 10.17 7.72
C LYS A 201 34.24 8.72 7.41
N PRO A 202 35.35 8.20 7.95
CA PRO A 202 35.44 6.76 8.17
C PRO A 202 34.13 6.33 8.86
N PRO A 203 33.46 5.22 8.49
CA PRO A 203 32.21 4.84 9.12
C PRO A 203 32.42 4.81 10.64
N VAL A 204 31.84 5.80 11.32
CA VAL A 204 32.22 6.12 12.70
C VAL A 204 31.55 5.11 13.59
N GLU A 205 32.34 4.56 14.51
CA GLU A 205 31.85 3.74 15.59
C GLU A 205 30.95 4.52 16.53
N VAL A 206 30.04 3.79 17.13
CA VAL A 206 28.98 4.31 17.98
C VAL A 206 29.57 4.66 19.34
N PRO A 207 29.42 5.91 19.82
CA PRO A 207 29.81 6.27 21.17
C PRO A 207 29.16 5.33 22.20
N GLY A 208 29.93 4.81 23.15
CA GLY A 208 29.45 3.87 24.18
C GLY A 208 29.50 2.38 23.81
N HIS A 209 29.93 2.01 22.59
CA HIS A 209 30.13 0.61 22.21
C HIS A 209 31.54 0.11 22.64
N PRO A 210 31.75 -1.16 23.07
CA PRO A 210 33.05 -1.70 23.49
C PRO A 210 34.20 -1.64 22.45
N PHE A 211 33.94 -1.14 21.24
CA PHE A 211 34.93 -0.91 20.20
C PHE A 211 35.20 0.57 19.91
N GLU A 212 34.51 1.52 20.55
CA GLU A 212 34.68 2.96 20.38
C GLU A 212 36.17 3.39 20.34
N GLY A 213 36.59 3.92 19.18
CA GLY A 213 37.96 4.38 18.93
C GLY A 213 38.81 3.46 18.04
N ARG A 214 38.33 2.27 17.66
CA ARG A 214 38.95 1.41 16.64
C ARG A 214 38.38 1.76 15.27
N GLY A 215 38.87 2.85 14.68
CA GLY A 215 38.40 3.33 13.37
C GLY A 215 38.16 2.19 12.37
N TRP A 216 37.06 2.24 11.60
CA TRP A 216 36.65 1.23 10.62
C TRP A 216 37.83 0.84 9.71
N GLN A 217 38.58 -0.18 10.12
CA GLN A 217 39.56 -0.83 9.29
C GLN A 217 38.76 -1.81 8.43
N GLY A 218 39.03 -1.79 7.12
CA GLY A 218 38.46 -2.81 6.26
C GLY A 218 38.98 -4.21 6.65
N PRO A 219 38.59 -5.28 5.94
CA PRO A 219 39.00 -6.64 6.26
C PRO A 219 40.50 -6.77 6.56
N GLU A 220 40.83 -7.41 7.68
CA GLU A 220 42.21 -7.79 8.01
C GLU A 220 42.65 -8.87 7.01
N LEU A 221 43.61 -8.52 6.15
CA LEU A 221 44.21 -9.46 5.21
C LEU A 221 45.40 -10.16 5.89
N PRO A 222 45.71 -11.42 5.52
CA PRO A 222 46.91 -12.10 5.99
C PRO A 222 48.17 -11.25 5.79
N GLU A 223 49.12 -11.34 6.71
CA GLU A 223 50.34 -10.54 6.67
C GLU A 223 51.09 -10.74 5.32
N GLY A 224 51.33 -9.64 4.61
CA GLY A 224 51.93 -9.65 3.26
C GLY A 224 50.95 -9.68 2.09
N GLU A 225 49.65 -9.91 2.34
CA GLU A 225 48.60 -9.75 1.33
C GLU A 225 48.05 -8.32 1.35
N TYR A 226 48.34 -7.56 0.30
CA TYR A 226 47.72 -6.26 0.07
C TYR A 226 46.95 -6.28 -1.24
N SER A 227 45.63 -6.16 -1.16
CA SER A 227 44.77 -5.89 -2.31
C SER A 227 43.90 -4.68 -2.02
N PRO A 228 43.99 -3.60 -2.82
CA PRO A 228 43.17 -2.42 -2.58
C PRO A 228 41.69 -2.71 -2.83
N TYR A 229 40.82 -1.99 -2.11
CA TYR A 229 39.37 -2.01 -2.38
C TYR A 229 39.10 -1.58 -3.82
N LYS A 230 38.28 -2.38 -4.50
CA LYS A 230 37.79 -2.13 -5.85
C LYS A 230 36.45 -1.40 -5.80
N MET A 231 35.50 -1.95 -5.04
CA MET A 231 34.19 -1.34 -4.85
C MET A 231 33.55 -1.62 -3.50
N VAL A 232 32.58 -0.78 -3.18
CA VAL A 232 31.70 -0.91 -2.03
C VAL A 232 30.27 -0.89 -2.53
N ASP A 233 29.43 -1.70 -1.91
CA ASP A 233 27.99 -1.63 -2.05
C ASP A 233 27.32 -1.84 -0.68
N ALA A 234 26.07 -1.42 -0.53
CA ALA A 234 25.38 -1.51 0.75
C ALA A 234 23.89 -1.73 0.58
N ASP A 235 23.33 -2.64 1.37
CA ASP A 235 21.89 -2.80 1.52
C ASP A 235 21.40 -2.12 2.81
N ALA A 236 20.20 -2.49 3.27
CA ALA A 236 19.62 -1.95 4.50
C ALA A 236 20.43 -2.27 5.76
N THR A 237 21.17 -3.38 5.75
CA THR A 237 21.70 -4.04 6.94
C THR A 237 23.16 -4.47 6.79
N HIS A 238 23.73 -4.43 5.59
CA HIS A 238 25.10 -4.88 5.34
C HIS A 238 25.83 -3.91 4.40
N VAL A 239 27.14 -3.82 4.62
CA VAL A 239 28.08 -3.20 3.69
C VAL A 239 28.97 -4.30 3.13
N TRP A 240 29.10 -4.28 1.82
CA TRP A 240 29.84 -5.25 1.03
C TRP A 240 31.02 -4.56 0.40
N THR A 241 32.19 -5.19 0.43
CA THR A 241 33.37 -4.65 -0.25
C THR A 241 34.11 -5.71 -1.04
N LEU A 242 34.38 -5.37 -2.30
CA LEU A 242 35.10 -6.19 -3.26
C LEU A 242 36.53 -5.66 -3.40
N LEU A 243 37.52 -6.55 -3.33
CA LEU A 243 38.93 -6.26 -3.55
C LEU A 243 39.33 -6.43 -5.02
N GLU A 244 40.45 -5.83 -5.46
CA GLU A 244 40.95 -5.98 -6.84
C GLU A 244 41.34 -7.43 -7.23
N ASN A 245 41.71 -8.25 -6.24
CA ASN A 245 41.97 -9.68 -6.46
C ASN A 245 40.69 -10.53 -6.56
N GLY A 246 39.50 -9.94 -6.39
CA GLY A 246 38.21 -10.62 -6.49
C GLY A 246 37.65 -11.17 -5.17
N ARG A 247 38.35 -10.96 -4.05
CA ARG A 247 37.85 -11.34 -2.72
C ARG A 247 36.72 -10.40 -2.28
N LEU A 248 35.66 -10.96 -1.73
CA LEU A 248 34.46 -10.25 -1.30
C LEU A 248 34.27 -10.41 0.21
N PHE A 249 34.03 -9.29 0.87
CA PHE A 249 33.79 -9.22 2.30
C PHE A 249 32.46 -8.55 2.58
N VAL A 250 31.81 -9.00 3.65
CA VAL A 250 30.58 -8.42 4.17
C VAL A 250 30.77 -8.03 5.62
N LYS A 251 30.14 -6.92 6.01
CA LYS A 251 30.04 -6.50 7.40
C LYS A 251 28.61 -6.05 7.66
N GLN A 252 27.99 -6.61 8.69
CA GLN A 252 26.67 -6.16 9.13
C GLN A 252 26.77 -4.75 9.73
N VAL A 253 25.83 -3.89 9.37
CA VAL A 253 25.65 -2.53 9.89
C VAL A 253 24.26 -2.48 10.51
N ILE A 254 24.21 -2.54 11.83
CA ILE A 254 22.94 -2.54 12.58
C ILE A 254 22.49 -1.10 12.74
N LEU A 255 21.20 -0.86 12.53
CA LEU A 255 20.59 0.47 12.59
C LEU A 255 19.85 0.65 13.92
N PRO A 256 19.82 1.87 14.51
CA PRO A 256 18.98 2.12 15.67
C PRO A 256 17.51 1.96 15.28
N GLN A 257 16.81 1.04 15.93
CA GLN A 257 15.36 1.04 15.93
C GLN A 257 14.87 2.17 16.85
N GLY A 258 14.44 3.27 16.24
CA GLY A 258 13.81 4.40 16.93
C GLY A 258 14.79 5.53 17.29
N SER A 259 14.32 6.77 17.11
CA SER A 259 15.00 8.05 17.34
C SER A 259 15.87 8.58 16.20
N MET A 260 15.29 9.56 15.48
CA MET A 260 15.99 10.52 14.62
C MET A 260 16.97 11.35 15.45
N ASP A 261 18.16 10.85 15.73
CA ASP A 261 19.38 11.64 15.90
C ASP A 261 20.56 10.66 15.95
N TRP A 262 21.69 11.05 15.36
CA TRP A 262 22.91 10.23 15.30
C TRP A 262 23.70 10.38 16.61
N PRO A 263 23.33 9.67 17.70
CA PRO A 263 24.38 9.09 18.52
C PRO A 263 24.51 7.56 18.38
N ASP A 264 23.42 6.78 18.36
CA ASP A 264 23.56 5.38 18.76
C ASP A 264 23.07 4.34 17.75
N MET A 265 23.92 3.93 16.79
CA MET A 265 23.76 2.66 16.07
C MET A 265 23.99 1.49 17.06
N LEU A 266 22.95 0.99 17.70
CA LEU A 266 23.10 -0.14 18.63
C LEU A 266 23.29 -1.46 17.87
N LEU A 267 24.16 -2.32 18.40
CA LEU A 267 24.55 -3.61 17.87
C LEU A 267 23.84 -4.73 18.66
N GLU A 268 22.93 -5.49 18.04
CA GLU A 268 22.22 -6.60 18.69
C GLU A 268 22.93 -7.96 18.47
N GLU A 269 22.81 -8.87 19.44
CA GLU A 269 23.56 -10.14 19.52
C GLU A 269 22.95 -11.30 18.71
N ASP A 270 21.82 -11.08 18.02
CA ASP A 270 20.96 -12.17 17.52
C ASP A 270 21.36 -12.79 16.15
N PHE A 271 22.43 -12.30 15.50
CA PHE A 271 22.98 -12.90 14.27
C PHE A 271 24.46 -13.31 14.43
N PRO A 272 24.74 -14.44 15.10
CA PRO A 272 26.12 -14.86 15.42
C PRO A 272 26.99 -15.19 14.19
N GLN A 273 26.40 -15.31 12.99
CA GLN A 273 27.10 -15.80 11.79
C GLN A 273 28.01 -14.77 11.09
N TYR A 274 27.78 -13.46 11.25
CA TYR A 274 28.65 -12.44 10.65
C TYR A 274 29.53 -11.70 11.65
N GLY A 275 29.16 -11.67 12.94
CA GLY A 275 29.89 -10.94 13.97
C GLY A 275 30.12 -9.47 13.61
N TYR A 276 30.85 -8.75 14.47
CA TYR A 276 31.21 -7.34 14.23
C TYR A 276 32.42 -7.17 13.29
N GLN A 277 32.94 -8.29 12.78
CA GLN A 277 34.12 -8.33 11.93
C GLN A 277 33.72 -8.50 10.46
N TRP A 278 34.65 -8.15 9.57
CA TRP A 278 34.46 -8.46 8.15
C TRP A 278 34.51 -9.97 7.96
N ALA A 279 33.45 -10.53 7.39
CA ALA A 279 33.41 -11.93 7.00
C ALA A 279 33.74 -12.05 5.51
N GLU A 280 34.69 -12.94 5.18
CA GLU A 280 34.99 -13.25 3.78
C GLU A 280 33.96 -14.24 3.22
N VAL A 281 33.28 -13.82 2.15
CA VAL A 281 32.23 -14.58 1.46
C VAL A 281 32.58 -14.85 -0.01
N THR A 282 33.87 -14.71 -0.35
CA THR A 282 34.43 -14.95 -1.69
C THR A 282 34.01 -16.31 -2.25
N LEU A 283 33.62 -16.31 -3.53
CA LEU A 283 33.37 -17.50 -4.33
C LEU A 283 34.71 -18.18 -4.67
N GLU A 284 34.88 -19.46 -4.33
CA GLU A 284 36.19 -20.15 -4.39
C GLU A 284 36.76 -20.27 -5.83
N ASP A 285 35.89 -20.46 -6.82
CA ASP A 285 36.29 -20.76 -8.20
C ASP A 285 36.12 -19.59 -9.19
N ALA A 286 35.82 -18.39 -8.69
CA ALA A 286 35.55 -17.24 -9.55
C ALA A 286 36.17 -15.94 -9.03
N LYS A 287 36.80 -15.20 -9.93
CA LYS A 287 37.29 -13.86 -9.63
C LYS A 287 36.16 -12.84 -9.80
N LEU A 288 35.54 -12.44 -8.70
CA LEU A 288 34.47 -11.44 -8.73
C LEU A 288 35.00 -10.07 -9.20
N VAL A 289 34.23 -9.39 -10.05
CA VAL A 289 34.59 -8.08 -10.61
C VAL A 289 33.55 -7.00 -10.37
N HIS A 290 32.31 -7.38 -10.03
CA HIS A 290 31.22 -6.46 -9.74
C HIS A 290 30.32 -7.07 -8.65
N ILE A 291 29.73 -6.23 -7.80
CA ILE A 291 28.68 -6.60 -6.84
C ILE A 291 27.54 -5.58 -6.87
N SER A 292 26.31 -6.03 -6.65
CA SER A 292 25.16 -5.14 -6.42
C SER A 292 24.19 -5.79 -5.43
N THR A 293 23.56 -4.98 -4.61
CA THR A 293 22.68 -5.36 -3.51
C THR A 293 21.44 -4.49 -3.54
N SER A 294 20.34 -5.09 -3.10
CA SER A 294 19.06 -4.40 -3.03
C SER A 294 18.59 -4.37 -1.58
N ALA A 295 18.27 -3.16 -1.12
CA ALA A 295 17.89 -2.91 0.27
C ALA A 295 16.71 -3.75 0.78
N ALA A 296 15.83 -4.23 -0.12
CA ALA A 296 14.60 -4.92 0.25
C ALA A 296 14.64 -6.44 0.10
N THR A 297 15.58 -6.97 -0.68
CA THR A 297 15.50 -8.38 -1.12
C THR A 297 16.31 -9.32 -0.24
N GLY A 298 17.28 -8.80 0.51
CA GLY A 298 18.18 -9.63 1.31
C GLY A 298 19.06 -10.53 0.44
N VAL A 299 19.35 -10.13 -0.80
CA VAL A 299 20.23 -10.88 -1.71
C VAL A 299 21.34 -9.98 -2.24
N ILE A 300 22.50 -10.59 -2.48
CA ILE A 300 23.61 -9.97 -3.20
C ILE A 300 23.77 -10.64 -4.57
N TRP A 301 23.95 -9.79 -5.58
CA TRP A 301 24.33 -10.15 -6.93
C TRP A 301 25.81 -9.87 -7.14
N ALA A 302 26.48 -10.73 -7.90
CA ALA A 302 27.87 -10.54 -8.28
C ALA A 302 28.11 -10.97 -9.73
N LEU A 303 29.13 -10.38 -10.36
CA LEU A 303 29.66 -10.83 -11.64
C LEU A 303 31.10 -11.31 -11.46
N ASP A 304 31.48 -12.40 -12.11
CA ASP A 304 32.89 -12.77 -12.28
C ASP A 304 33.55 -12.07 -13.48
N ASP A 305 34.87 -12.24 -13.63
CA ASP A 305 35.66 -11.68 -14.72
C ASP A 305 35.32 -12.22 -16.12
N LYS A 306 34.59 -13.34 -16.18
CA LYS A 306 34.01 -13.92 -17.39
C LYS A 306 32.59 -13.39 -17.68
N GLY A 307 32.01 -12.62 -16.76
CA GLY A 307 30.68 -12.01 -16.83
C GLY A 307 29.54 -12.98 -16.54
N ASN A 308 29.81 -14.06 -15.79
CA ASN A 308 28.77 -14.92 -15.26
C ASN A 308 28.15 -14.26 -14.01
N PRO A 309 26.82 -14.16 -13.93
CA PRO A 309 26.14 -13.66 -12.75
C PRO A 309 25.99 -14.74 -11.68
N TYR A 310 26.17 -14.34 -10.43
CA TYR A 310 25.93 -15.16 -9.25
C TYR A 310 25.01 -14.42 -8.30
N VAL A 311 24.19 -15.16 -7.57
CA VAL A 311 23.32 -14.62 -6.51
C VAL A 311 23.55 -15.38 -5.22
N CYS A 312 23.45 -14.67 -4.10
CA CYS A 312 23.59 -15.24 -2.77
C CYS A 312 22.54 -14.60 -1.85
N ALA A 313 21.70 -15.43 -1.24
CA ALA A 313 20.76 -14.95 -0.21
C ALA A 313 21.51 -14.71 1.10
N ILE A 314 21.09 -13.71 1.88
CA ILE A 314 21.60 -13.47 3.23
C ILE A 314 20.95 -14.49 4.19
N PRO A 315 21.73 -15.25 5.00
CA PRO A 315 23.19 -15.19 5.11
C PRO A 315 23.93 -15.81 3.91
N CYS A 316 24.69 -14.97 3.21
CA CYS A 316 25.64 -15.39 2.19
C CYS A 316 26.93 -15.94 2.80
N ILE A 317 27.22 -17.22 2.57
CA ILE A 317 28.50 -17.86 2.90
C ILE A 317 29.17 -18.35 1.62
N LYS A 318 30.46 -18.73 1.69
CA LYS A 318 31.27 -19.11 0.51
C LYS A 318 30.61 -20.17 -0.39
N THR A 319 29.80 -21.06 0.19
CA THR A 319 29.10 -22.15 -0.52
C THR A 319 27.66 -21.83 -0.92
N SER A 320 27.14 -20.64 -0.60
CA SER A 320 25.73 -20.26 -0.87
C SER A 320 25.53 -19.61 -2.24
N TRP A 321 26.60 -19.39 -3.02
CA TRP A 321 26.50 -18.77 -4.32
C TRP A 321 25.82 -19.68 -5.33
N ILE A 322 24.75 -19.17 -5.94
CA ILE A 322 24.04 -19.81 -7.03
C ILE A 322 24.49 -19.16 -8.33
N VAL A 323 25.05 -19.95 -9.24
CA VAL A 323 25.35 -19.49 -10.60
C VAL A 323 24.04 -19.25 -11.33
N VAL A 324 23.88 -18.08 -11.91
CA VAL A 324 22.74 -17.80 -12.77
C VAL A 324 23.17 -17.75 -14.22
N ARG A 325 22.32 -18.27 -15.11
CA ARG A 325 22.54 -18.23 -16.54
C ARG A 325 22.59 -16.77 -16.99
N ALA A 326 23.67 -16.37 -17.66
CA ALA A 326 23.78 -15.07 -18.29
C ALA A 326 22.81 -14.94 -19.48
N PRO A 327 22.49 -13.72 -19.95
CA PRO A 327 21.60 -13.53 -21.08
C PRO A 327 22.09 -14.25 -22.34
N GLU A 328 21.20 -14.91 -23.08
CA GLU A 328 21.53 -15.59 -24.34
C GLU A 328 20.99 -14.84 -25.55
N THR A 329 21.65 -14.96 -26.70
CA THR A 329 21.03 -14.62 -27.98
C THR A 329 20.08 -15.72 -28.43
N GLY A 330 19.16 -15.43 -29.35
CA GLY A 330 18.30 -16.44 -30.00
C GLY A 330 19.05 -17.58 -30.72
N GLY A 331 20.39 -17.56 -30.76
CA GLY A 331 21.24 -18.66 -31.23
C GLY A 331 21.93 -19.46 -30.12
N GLY A 332 21.58 -19.26 -28.84
CA GLY A 332 22.19 -19.94 -27.69
C GLY A 332 23.58 -19.43 -27.29
N ASN A 333 24.06 -18.33 -27.89
CA ASN A 333 25.33 -17.74 -27.49
C ASN A 333 25.13 -16.88 -26.23
N VAL A 334 25.78 -17.28 -25.15
CA VAL A 334 25.80 -16.55 -23.88
C VAL A 334 26.51 -15.21 -24.08
N ARG A 335 25.86 -14.12 -23.66
CA ARG A 335 26.44 -12.78 -23.66
C ARG A 335 27.11 -12.50 -22.34
N LYS A 336 28.37 -12.07 -22.40
CA LYS A 336 29.14 -11.64 -21.24
C LYS A 336 28.53 -10.37 -20.63
N LEU A 337 28.09 -10.44 -19.37
CA LEU A 337 27.71 -9.25 -18.58
C LEU A 337 28.96 -8.46 -18.18
N ILE A 338 28.85 -7.13 -18.20
CA ILE A 338 29.91 -6.19 -17.82
C ILE A 338 29.52 -5.30 -16.63
N ASP A 339 28.22 -5.24 -16.31
CA ASP A 339 27.64 -4.46 -15.21
C ASP A 339 26.36 -5.13 -14.73
N ILE A 340 26.06 -5.03 -13.45
CA ILE A 340 24.84 -5.56 -12.82
C ILE A 340 24.37 -4.59 -11.74
N ASP A 341 23.08 -4.36 -11.65
CA ASP A 341 22.47 -3.58 -10.58
C ASP A 341 21.13 -4.20 -10.15
N ALA A 342 20.87 -4.28 -8.84
CA ALA A 342 19.68 -4.88 -8.30
C ALA A 342 18.84 -3.84 -7.55
N ASP A 343 17.56 -3.72 -7.94
CA ASP A 343 16.57 -3.02 -7.15
C ASP A 343 15.67 -4.01 -6.38
N GLN A 344 14.55 -3.54 -5.84
CA GLN A 344 13.66 -4.39 -5.02
C GLN A 344 12.97 -5.50 -5.80
N GLN A 345 12.78 -5.33 -7.11
CA GLN A 345 11.98 -6.21 -7.95
C GLN A 345 12.81 -6.86 -9.06
N PHE A 346 13.77 -6.12 -9.60
CA PHE A 346 14.52 -6.50 -10.79
C PHE A 346 16.03 -6.40 -10.60
N VAL A 347 16.71 -7.25 -11.35
CA VAL A 347 18.15 -7.19 -11.60
C VAL A 347 18.34 -6.73 -13.03
N TRP A 348 19.08 -5.65 -13.18
CA TRP A 348 19.46 -5.02 -14.43
C TRP A 348 20.88 -5.44 -14.77
N GLY A 349 21.12 -5.81 -16.02
CA GLY A 349 22.44 -6.25 -16.48
C GLY A 349 22.79 -5.61 -17.80
N ILE A 350 24.05 -5.21 -17.98
CA ILE A 350 24.57 -4.73 -19.27
C ILE A 350 25.51 -5.78 -19.83
N VAL A 351 25.34 -6.15 -21.08
CA VAL A 351 26.28 -7.06 -21.79
C VAL A 351 27.40 -6.29 -22.49
N GLU A 352 28.48 -6.96 -22.90
CA GLU A 352 29.65 -6.35 -23.57
C GLU A 352 29.30 -5.54 -24.85
N GLY A 353 28.14 -5.77 -25.46
CA GLY A 353 27.60 -4.97 -26.56
C GLY A 353 26.85 -3.69 -26.16
N GLY A 354 26.74 -3.40 -24.86
CA GLY A 354 26.03 -2.24 -24.30
C GLY A 354 24.50 -2.36 -24.24
N GLN A 355 23.95 -3.54 -24.55
CA GLN A 355 22.52 -3.83 -24.43
C GLN A 355 22.14 -4.06 -22.96
N VAL A 356 21.02 -3.47 -22.53
CA VAL A 356 20.45 -3.67 -21.18
C VAL A 356 19.52 -4.88 -21.19
N TYR A 357 19.61 -5.69 -20.14
CA TYR A 357 18.72 -6.80 -19.84
C TYR A 357 18.15 -6.61 -18.44
N VAL A 358 16.96 -7.15 -18.22
CA VAL A 358 16.27 -7.16 -16.94
C VAL A 358 15.79 -8.57 -16.63
N ARG A 359 15.74 -8.91 -15.34
CA ARG A 359 15.11 -10.12 -14.84
C ARG A 359 14.55 -9.88 -13.44
N PRO A 360 13.61 -10.69 -12.95
CA PRO A 360 13.20 -10.65 -11.54
C PRO A 360 14.37 -11.04 -10.61
N VAL A 361 14.32 -10.54 -9.36
CA VAL A 361 15.33 -10.82 -8.30
C VAL A 361 15.17 -12.22 -7.67
N ALA A 362 14.19 -13.02 -8.10
CA ALA A 362 13.89 -14.32 -7.49
C ALA A 362 15.11 -15.26 -7.37
N LEU A 363 15.28 -15.84 -6.18
CA LEU A 363 16.40 -16.71 -5.81
C LEU A 363 16.31 -18.13 -6.38
N ASP A 364 15.11 -18.58 -6.73
CA ASP A 364 14.78 -20.01 -6.74
C ASP A 364 14.59 -20.65 -8.12
N LYS A 365 14.72 -19.91 -9.24
CA LYS A 365 14.39 -20.44 -10.57
C LYS A 365 15.50 -20.23 -11.59
N SER A 366 16.24 -21.30 -11.86
CA SER A 366 17.20 -21.43 -12.97
C SER A 366 16.59 -21.22 -14.37
N ASN A 367 15.27 -21.12 -14.47
CA ASN A 367 14.54 -20.98 -15.73
C ASN A 367 14.05 -19.55 -16.01
N GLU A 368 14.21 -18.60 -15.10
CA GLU A 368 13.89 -17.20 -15.42
C GLU A 368 14.89 -16.64 -16.43
N VAL A 369 14.36 -16.08 -17.50
CA VAL A 369 15.15 -15.62 -18.65
C VAL A 369 15.38 -14.13 -18.52
N TRP A 370 16.61 -13.71 -18.75
CA TRP A 370 16.94 -12.31 -18.95
C TRP A 370 16.17 -11.77 -20.16
N VAL A 371 15.34 -10.76 -19.94
CA VAL A 371 14.59 -10.07 -20.99
C VAL A 371 15.41 -8.88 -21.46
N ALA A 372 15.68 -8.79 -22.76
CA ALA A 372 16.32 -7.60 -23.31
C ALA A 372 15.39 -6.41 -23.13
N VAL A 373 15.85 -5.37 -22.45
CA VAL A 373 15.17 -4.08 -22.41
C VAL A 373 15.44 -3.45 -23.78
N PRO A 374 14.46 -3.29 -24.67
CA PRO A 374 14.71 -2.96 -26.06
C PRO A 374 15.74 -1.82 -26.19
N ALA A 375 16.93 -2.15 -26.70
CA ALA A 375 17.94 -1.15 -27.06
C ALA A 375 18.26 -1.42 -28.53
N SER A 376 17.49 -0.78 -29.43
CA SER A 376 17.25 -1.33 -30.75
C SER A 376 18.51 -1.45 -31.62
N ASN A 377 18.99 -2.68 -31.80
CA ASN A 377 19.77 -3.07 -32.99
C ASN A 377 18.96 -4.00 -33.92
N ASP A 378 17.76 -4.45 -33.51
CA ASP A 378 16.92 -5.32 -34.33
C ASP A 378 15.87 -4.51 -35.12
N LYS A 379 16.15 -4.33 -36.41
CA LYS A 379 15.36 -3.53 -37.39
C LYS A 379 13.92 -3.98 -37.59
N THR A 380 13.51 -5.08 -36.97
CA THR A 380 12.28 -5.77 -37.34
C THR A 380 11.15 -5.68 -36.31
N GLN A 381 11.39 -5.20 -35.09
CA GLN A 381 10.40 -5.30 -33.99
C GLN A 381 10.17 -4.05 -33.14
N ILE A 382 10.67 -2.88 -33.52
CA ILE A 382 10.58 -1.68 -32.67
C ILE A 382 9.98 -0.51 -33.46
N THR A 383 8.99 0.16 -32.87
CA THR A 383 8.42 1.41 -33.39
C THR A 383 9.54 2.42 -33.64
N LEU A 384 9.44 3.19 -34.73
CA LEU A 384 10.51 4.08 -35.21
C LEU A 384 11.10 5.03 -34.15
N ASP A 385 10.38 5.28 -33.05
CA ASP A 385 10.73 6.26 -32.01
C ASP A 385 11.70 5.76 -30.94
N ALA A 386 11.72 4.46 -30.60
CA ALA A 386 12.66 3.95 -29.58
C ALA A 386 14.12 3.85 -30.11
N TRP A 387 14.31 3.91 -31.43
CA TRP A 387 15.62 3.87 -32.08
C TRP A 387 16.53 5.05 -31.75
N ASN A 388 15.95 6.23 -31.57
CA ASN A 388 16.71 7.46 -31.35
C ASN A 388 17.15 7.65 -29.89
N THR A 389 16.83 6.71 -29.01
CA THR A 389 16.97 6.88 -27.56
C THR A 389 18.20 6.18 -26.99
N VAL A 390 18.72 5.15 -27.66
CA VAL A 390 19.92 4.43 -27.21
C VAL A 390 21.17 5.11 -27.77
N PRO A 391 22.18 5.42 -26.94
CA PRO A 391 23.43 5.98 -27.42
C PRO A 391 24.19 5.00 -28.35
N GLU A 392 24.96 5.56 -29.27
CA GLU A 392 25.91 4.79 -30.07
C GLU A 392 26.84 3.95 -29.16
N GLY A 393 27.00 2.67 -29.48
CA GLY A 393 27.78 1.72 -28.69
C GLY A 393 27.11 1.21 -27.41
N GLY A 394 25.85 1.61 -27.15
CA GLY A 394 25.05 1.18 -26.00
C GLY A 394 25.50 1.79 -24.67
N PHE A 395 25.21 1.09 -23.58
CA PHE A 395 25.50 1.54 -22.21
C PHE A 395 26.74 0.87 -21.60
N LEU A 396 27.32 1.52 -20.59
CA LEU A 396 28.46 1.03 -19.80
C LEU A 396 28.04 0.59 -18.41
N LYS A 397 27.14 1.37 -17.80
CA LYS A 397 26.66 1.18 -16.43
C LYS A 397 25.18 1.44 -16.34
N THR A 398 24.50 0.76 -15.43
CA THR A 398 23.10 1.00 -15.09
C THR A 398 22.92 1.02 -13.58
N THR A 399 21.90 1.74 -13.13
CA THR A 399 21.42 1.73 -11.75
C THR A 399 19.92 1.95 -11.75
N ALA A 400 19.21 1.33 -10.82
CA ALA A 400 17.79 1.47 -10.65
C ALA A 400 17.48 1.90 -9.22
N SER A 401 16.59 2.88 -9.06
CA SER A 401 16.26 3.35 -7.71
C SER A 401 15.64 2.23 -6.87
N ALA A 402 16.08 2.13 -5.61
CA ALA A 402 15.53 1.23 -4.61
C ALA A 402 14.13 1.64 -4.11
N SER A 403 13.37 2.44 -4.87
CA SER A 403 12.05 2.94 -4.45
C SER A 403 11.10 1.76 -4.19
N PRO A 404 10.56 1.63 -2.97
CA PRO A 404 9.53 0.64 -2.71
C PRO A 404 8.25 1.05 -3.45
N HIS A 405 7.95 0.36 -4.54
CA HIS A 405 6.55 0.08 -4.80
C HIS A 405 6.13 -0.92 -3.72
N TYR A 406 5.63 -0.40 -2.59
CA TYR A 406 4.79 -1.20 -1.70
C TYR A 406 3.58 -1.63 -2.53
N TYR A 407 3.69 -2.78 -3.20
CA TYR A 407 2.54 -3.65 -3.34
C TYR A 407 2.28 -4.13 -1.92
N ASP A 408 1.26 -3.57 -1.28
CA ASP A 408 0.78 -4.11 -0.01
C ASP A 408 0.37 -5.57 -0.26
N PRO A 409 1.06 -6.57 0.32
CA PRO A 409 0.66 -7.96 0.16
C PRO A 409 -0.58 -8.32 1.02
N PHE A 410 -1.19 -7.36 1.71
CA PHE A 410 -2.45 -7.57 2.43
C PHE A 410 -3.56 -6.68 1.86
N PRO A 411 -4.54 -7.31 1.20
CA PRO A 411 -5.87 -7.22 1.79
C PRO A 411 -6.46 -8.61 1.97
N MET A 412 -6.26 -9.19 3.15
CA MET A 412 -7.24 -10.15 3.64
C MET A 412 -8.48 -9.37 4.09
N TYR A 413 -9.41 -9.15 3.17
CA TYR A 413 -10.84 -9.14 3.49
C TYR A 413 -11.58 -9.96 2.44
N THR A 414 -12.08 -11.11 2.91
CA THR A 414 -13.08 -12.02 2.37
C THR A 414 -13.64 -11.70 0.97
N VAL A 415 -12.98 -12.24 -0.06
CA VAL A 415 -13.66 -12.71 -1.28
C VAL A 415 -13.87 -14.21 -1.09
N GLN A 416 -15.09 -14.61 -0.74
CA GLN A 416 -15.43 -16.02 -0.56
C GLN A 416 -15.58 -16.70 -1.93
N GLU A 417 -14.71 -17.69 -2.17
CA GLU A 417 -14.95 -18.92 -2.96
C GLU A 417 -15.30 -18.80 -4.45
N PHE A 418 -14.42 -18.17 -5.24
CA PHE A 418 -14.19 -18.64 -6.63
C PHE A 418 -12.71 -18.90 -6.85
N GLY A 419 -12.31 -20.18 -6.94
CA GLY A 419 -11.01 -20.60 -7.50
C GLY A 419 -9.97 -21.18 -6.52
N MET A 420 -10.24 -21.26 -5.22
CA MET A 420 -9.26 -21.82 -4.26
C MET A 420 -8.93 -23.31 -4.49
N GLU A 421 -9.78 -24.08 -5.16
CA GLU A 421 -9.54 -25.50 -5.40
C GLU A 421 -8.37 -25.78 -6.35
N CYS A 422 -8.02 -24.86 -7.26
CA CYS A 422 -6.84 -25.02 -8.12
C CYS A 422 -5.57 -24.43 -7.47
N ALA A 423 -5.69 -23.43 -6.58
CA ALA A 423 -4.59 -22.62 -6.08
C ALA A 423 -3.68 -23.31 -5.03
N LEU A 424 -4.04 -24.50 -4.56
CA LEU A 424 -3.28 -25.24 -3.53
C LEU A 424 -2.20 -26.17 -4.09
N TYR A 425 -1.95 -26.16 -5.41
CA TYR A 425 -1.06 -27.11 -6.06
C TYR A 425 0.06 -26.41 -6.84
N ASP A 426 1.26 -26.43 -6.27
CA ASP A 426 2.45 -25.74 -6.80
C ASP A 426 3.23 -26.55 -7.86
N THR A 427 2.65 -27.64 -8.36
CA THR A 427 3.31 -28.45 -9.40
C THR A 427 2.39 -28.72 -10.59
N LYS A 428 2.97 -28.58 -11.78
CA LYS A 428 2.31 -28.88 -13.06
C LYS A 428 1.71 -30.29 -13.09
N MET A 429 2.38 -31.29 -12.49
CA MET A 429 1.90 -32.67 -12.45
C MET A 429 0.67 -32.83 -11.55
N ALA A 430 0.59 -32.12 -10.42
CA ALA A 430 -0.61 -32.11 -9.58
C ALA A 430 -1.79 -31.39 -10.26
N CYS A 431 -1.50 -30.31 -10.99
CA CYS A 431 -2.47 -29.57 -11.79
C CYS A 431 -3.03 -30.40 -12.97
N ASP A 432 -2.15 -31.06 -13.73
CA ASP A 432 -2.50 -31.84 -14.91
C ASP A 432 -3.34 -33.10 -14.56
N ASN A 433 -3.29 -33.56 -13.31
CA ASN A 433 -4.09 -34.69 -12.80
C ASN A 433 -5.53 -34.31 -12.39
N LYS A 434 -5.86 -33.01 -12.31
CA LYS A 434 -7.19 -32.49 -11.94
C LYS A 434 -8.02 -32.11 -13.18
N LYS A 435 -8.06 -33.00 -14.18
CA LYS A 435 -8.79 -32.78 -15.46
C LYS A 435 -10.30 -32.53 -15.30
N GLU A 436 -10.91 -33.02 -14.23
CA GLU A 436 -12.36 -32.91 -14.00
C GLU A 436 -12.77 -31.53 -13.45
N ASP A 437 -11.87 -30.79 -12.81
CA ASP A 437 -12.17 -29.50 -12.15
C ASP A 437 -11.81 -28.27 -12.99
N MET A 438 -11.50 -28.48 -14.28
CA MET A 438 -11.14 -27.44 -15.25
C MET A 438 -9.88 -26.62 -14.87
N CYS A 439 -8.96 -27.17 -14.07
CA CYS A 439 -7.71 -26.49 -13.75
C CYS A 439 -6.66 -26.66 -14.89
N LYS A 440 -5.90 -25.62 -15.19
CA LYS A 440 -4.82 -25.60 -16.18
C LYS A 440 -3.59 -24.89 -15.61
N TRP A 441 -2.41 -25.42 -15.91
CA TRP A 441 -1.15 -24.86 -15.44
C TRP A 441 -0.77 -23.60 -16.21
N SER A 442 -0.58 -22.47 -15.51
CA SER A 442 -0.08 -21.22 -16.07
C SER A 442 1.45 -21.18 -16.01
N VAL A 443 2.10 -21.14 -17.17
CA VAL A 443 3.57 -21.06 -17.27
C VAL A 443 4.09 -19.69 -16.85
N VAL A 444 3.29 -18.64 -17.06
CA VAL A 444 3.65 -17.24 -16.77
C VAL A 444 3.69 -16.98 -15.27
N TYR A 445 2.76 -17.55 -14.50
CA TYR A 445 2.66 -17.34 -13.05
C TYR A 445 3.16 -18.53 -12.22
N GLY A 446 3.43 -19.68 -12.84
CA GLY A 446 3.94 -20.87 -12.16
C GLY A 446 2.95 -21.50 -11.16
N ARG A 447 1.63 -21.43 -11.43
CA ARG A 447 0.57 -21.99 -10.58
C ARG A 447 -0.59 -22.57 -11.40
N CYS A 448 -1.49 -23.30 -10.74
CA CYS A 448 -2.65 -23.96 -11.34
C CYS A 448 -3.92 -23.10 -11.24
N GLU A 449 -4.62 -22.82 -12.36
CA GLU A 449 -5.76 -21.87 -12.43
C GLU A 449 -6.99 -22.50 -13.11
N LYS A 450 -8.21 -22.08 -12.76
CA LYS A 450 -9.48 -22.64 -13.30
C LYS A 450 -9.87 -21.97 -14.62
N ALA A 451 -10.09 -22.73 -15.67
CA ALA A 451 -10.49 -22.21 -16.99
C ALA A 451 -11.99 -21.88 -17.04
N ILE A 452 -12.35 -20.65 -17.46
CA ILE A 452 -13.74 -20.22 -17.68
C ILE A 452 -14.05 -20.29 -19.19
N ARG A 453 -15.17 -20.93 -19.59
CA ARG A 453 -15.65 -20.90 -20.99
C ARG A 453 -16.77 -19.86 -21.14
N SER A 454 -16.58 -18.92 -22.07
CA SER A 454 -17.51 -17.82 -22.37
C SER A 454 -18.69 -18.18 -23.30
N SER A 455 -19.00 -19.45 -23.53
CA SER A 455 -19.87 -19.83 -24.66
C SER A 455 -21.38 -19.88 -24.38
N ASN A 456 -21.94 -19.19 -23.37
CA ASN A 456 -23.38 -19.26 -23.10
C ASN A 456 -24.03 -18.00 -22.46
N SER A 457 -23.66 -16.79 -22.89
CA SER A 457 -24.46 -15.59 -22.61
C SER A 457 -24.97 -14.95 -23.90
N ARG A 458 -26.26 -15.13 -24.18
CA ARG A 458 -27.03 -14.13 -24.91
C ARG A 458 -27.11 -12.90 -24.01
N LEU A 459 -26.24 -11.91 -24.23
CA LEU A 459 -26.43 -10.58 -23.69
C LEU A 459 -27.53 -9.88 -24.51
N PRO A 460 -28.54 -9.26 -23.86
CA PRO A 460 -29.44 -8.34 -24.55
C PRO A 460 -28.63 -7.10 -24.95
N SER A 461 -28.95 -6.60 -26.14
CA SER A 461 -28.38 -5.45 -26.82
C SER A 461 -28.77 -4.12 -26.15
N GLU A 462 -28.22 -3.83 -24.97
CA GLU A 462 -28.17 -2.46 -24.46
C GLU A 462 -26.73 -2.12 -24.07
N ASP A 463 -26.23 -1.06 -24.69
CA ASP A 463 -24.87 -0.57 -24.59
C ASP A 463 -24.49 -0.32 -23.12
N ILE A 464 -23.45 -1.01 -22.65
CA ILE A 464 -22.73 -0.56 -21.46
C ILE A 464 -21.82 0.59 -21.92
N ILE A 465 -22.41 1.78 -22.06
CA ILE A 465 -21.65 3.02 -22.15
C ILE A 465 -21.11 3.29 -20.74
N PHE A 466 -19.84 2.98 -20.50
CA PHE A 466 -19.13 3.52 -19.35
C PHE A 466 -18.77 4.97 -19.67
N ASP A 467 -19.43 5.91 -18.99
CA ASP A 467 -19.19 7.34 -19.16
C ASP A 467 -17.84 7.82 -18.57
N ASP A 468 -16.97 6.91 -18.06
CA ASP A 468 -15.64 7.31 -17.56
C ASP A 468 -14.62 6.16 -17.49
N THR A 469 -13.49 6.32 -18.19
CA THR A 469 -12.50 5.27 -18.49
C THR A 469 -11.14 5.45 -17.79
N THR A 470 -11.03 6.33 -16.80
CA THR A 470 -9.73 6.70 -16.20
C THR A 470 -9.45 6.06 -14.84
N CYS A 471 -10.37 5.23 -14.33
CA CYS A 471 -10.21 4.43 -13.09
C CYS A 471 -10.40 2.92 -13.34
N VAL A 472 -10.07 2.47 -14.56
CA VAL A 472 -10.00 1.06 -14.94
C VAL A 472 -8.61 0.83 -15.53
N LEU A 473 -7.79 0.05 -14.84
CA LEU A 473 -6.68 -0.63 -15.50
C LEU A 473 -7.30 -1.87 -16.15
N ALA A 474 -7.39 -1.85 -17.47
CA ALA A 474 -7.72 -3.03 -18.26
C ALA A 474 -6.40 -3.59 -18.79
N ASP A 475 -6.05 -4.76 -18.29
CA ASP A 475 -4.97 -5.55 -18.86
C ASP A 475 -5.55 -6.30 -20.07
N GLU A 476 -5.18 -5.90 -21.29
CA GLU A 476 -5.52 -6.64 -22.51
C GLU A 476 -4.46 -7.72 -22.71
N ILE A 477 -4.87 -8.98 -22.61
CA ILE A 477 -4.00 -10.13 -22.90
C ILE A 477 -4.23 -10.54 -24.35
N ASN A 478 -3.27 -10.23 -25.21
CA ASN A 478 -3.28 -10.68 -26.60
C ASN A 478 -3.07 -12.20 -26.70
N PHE A 479 -3.44 -12.79 -27.84
CA PHE A 479 -3.25 -14.24 -28.11
C PHE A 479 -1.80 -14.71 -28.02
N ASP A 480 -0.82 -13.80 -28.09
CA ASP A 480 0.61 -14.09 -27.94
C ASP A 480 1.11 -13.96 -26.49
N GLY A 481 0.23 -13.66 -25.53
CA GLY A 481 0.54 -13.50 -24.11
C GLY A 481 1.16 -12.15 -23.75
N THR A 482 1.20 -11.20 -24.69
CA THR A 482 1.63 -9.82 -24.38
C THR A 482 0.52 -9.08 -23.63
N LEU A 483 0.92 -8.43 -22.54
CA LEU A 483 0.08 -7.57 -21.72
C LEU A 483 0.16 -6.15 -22.27
N LEU A 484 -0.93 -5.64 -22.85
CA LEU A 484 -1.03 -4.25 -23.25
C LEU A 484 -1.81 -3.49 -22.16
N GLN A 485 -1.10 -2.68 -21.37
CA GLN A 485 -1.75 -1.74 -20.46
C GLN A 485 -2.25 -0.54 -21.24
N SER A 486 -3.54 -0.55 -21.52
CA SER A 486 -4.23 0.54 -22.16
C SER A 486 -4.98 1.35 -21.11
N PRO A 487 -4.85 2.69 -21.07
CA PRO A 487 -5.82 3.49 -20.33
C PRO A 487 -7.20 3.27 -20.95
N GLY A 488 -8.24 3.11 -20.13
CA GLY A 488 -9.52 2.53 -20.53
C GLY A 488 -10.22 3.18 -21.74
N TYR A 489 -9.82 4.38 -22.16
CA TYR A 489 -10.35 5.08 -23.33
C TYR A 489 -9.87 4.51 -24.68
N ALA A 490 -8.81 3.68 -24.71
CA ALA A 490 -8.25 3.18 -25.96
C ALA A 490 -8.98 1.96 -26.56
N LEU A 491 -9.99 1.40 -25.87
CA LEU A 491 -10.59 0.10 -26.21
C LEU A 491 -11.97 0.19 -26.89
N MET A 492 -12.16 1.16 -27.80
CA MET A 492 -13.38 1.29 -28.62
C MET A 492 -13.24 0.76 -30.06
N GLN A 493 -12.37 -0.23 -30.31
CA GLN A 493 -12.35 -0.93 -31.60
C GLN A 493 -12.57 -2.43 -31.41
N GLU A 494 -13.67 -2.91 -32.01
CA GLU A 494 -14.07 -4.32 -32.12
C GLU A 494 -12.89 -5.22 -32.49
N LYS A 495 -12.40 -6.00 -31.54
CA LYS A 495 -11.59 -7.18 -31.81
C LYS A 495 -12.11 -8.36 -30.99
N GLU A 496 -12.69 -9.33 -31.68
CA GLU A 496 -13.08 -10.61 -31.10
C GLU A 496 -11.84 -11.39 -30.62
N GLY A 497 -11.82 -11.78 -29.34
CA GLY A 497 -10.91 -12.81 -28.83
C GLY A 497 -9.87 -12.41 -27.77
N ALA A 498 -9.89 -11.20 -27.21
CA ALA A 498 -9.04 -10.81 -26.08
C ALA A 498 -9.73 -11.06 -24.72
N GLU A 499 -8.97 -11.50 -23.72
CA GLU A 499 -9.41 -11.64 -22.32
C GLU A 499 -9.01 -10.37 -21.53
N MET A 500 -9.92 -9.80 -20.74
CA MET A 500 -9.72 -8.56 -19.98
C MET A 500 -9.83 -8.81 -18.47
N VAL A 501 -8.88 -8.25 -17.71
CA VAL A 501 -8.95 -8.17 -16.24
C VAL A 501 -9.07 -6.70 -15.82
N VAL A 502 -10.09 -6.38 -15.01
CA VAL A 502 -10.38 -5.03 -14.53
C VAL A 502 -10.27 -4.99 -13.01
N VAL A 503 -9.38 -4.15 -12.46
CA VAL A 503 -9.23 -3.94 -11.00
C VAL A 503 -9.41 -2.45 -10.67
N ARG A 504 -10.18 -2.15 -9.61
CA ARG A 504 -10.46 -0.78 -9.14
C ARG A 504 -9.66 -0.49 -7.86
N ASP A 505 -8.95 0.64 -7.82
CA ASP A 505 -8.20 1.12 -6.63
C ASP A 505 -9.18 1.57 -5.52
N PRO A 506 -9.15 0.97 -4.32
CA PRO A 506 -10.09 1.28 -3.23
C PRO A 506 -9.91 2.67 -2.59
N GLU A 507 -8.79 3.36 -2.85
CA GLU A 507 -8.51 4.70 -2.30
C GLU A 507 -8.88 5.85 -3.25
N CYS A 508 -9.41 5.53 -4.44
CA CYS A 508 -9.80 6.52 -5.43
C CYS A 508 -11.19 7.11 -5.11
N VAL A 509 -11.32 8.44 -5.20
CA VAL A 509 -12.58 9.17 -4.95
C VAL A 509 -13.15 9.81 -6.22
N ASP A 510 -12.28 10.12 -7.19
CA ASP A 510 -12.61 10.75 -8.49
C ASP A 510 -11.44 10.52 -9.49
N VAL A 511 -11.58 10.93 -10.76
CA VAL A 511 -10.57 10.78 -11.83
C VAL A 511 -9.21 11.34 -11.40
N GLY A 512 -8.22 10.47 -11.21
CA GLY A 512 -6.89 10.89 -10.78
C GLY A 512 -6.92 11.60 -9.44
N VAL A 513 -7.79 11.20 -8.50
CA VAL A 513 -7.88 11.81 -7.17
C VAL A 513 -7.87 10.73 -6.10
N ARG A 514 -6.82 10.74 -5.26
CA ARG A 514 -6.73 9.87 -4.09
C ARG A 514 -7.21 10.55 -2.82
N LYS A 515 -7.63 9.71 -1.88
CA LYS A 515 -7.94 10.12 -0.51
C LYS A 515 -6.65 10.52 0.26
N LYS A 516 -6.43 11.80 0.60
CA LYS A 516 -5.35 12.27 1.51
C LYS A 516 -5.87 13.25 2.57
N LEU A 517 -5.63 12.99 3.85
CA LEU A 517 -6.07 13.85 4.96
C LEU A 517 -5.68 15.33 4.77
N PRO A 518 -6.61 16.31 4.91
CA PRO A 518 -6.29 17.73 4.86
C PRO A 518 -5.27 18.17 5.90
N GLU A 519 -4.33 19.06 5.51
CA GLU A 519 -3.43 19.73 6.47
C GLU A 519 -4.19 20.78 7.32
N GLU A 520 -5.25 21.39 6.77
CA GLU A 520 -6.14 22.31 7.48
C GLU A 520 -7.41 21.57 7.91
N ARG A 521 -7.67 21.49 9.22
CA ARG A 521 -8.89 20.84 9.73
C ARG A 521 -10.11 21.69 9.33
N PRO A 522 -11.03 21.18 8.48
CA PRO A 522 -12.25 21.90 8.14
C PRO A 522 -13.08 22.22 9.38
N ALA A 523 -13.98 23.20 9.27
CA ALA A 523 -14.83 23.63 10.38
C ALA A 523 -15.69 22.49 10.97
N CYS A 524 -15.96 21.45 10.17
CA CYS A 524 -16.61 20.20 10.57
C CYS A 524 -15.57 19.06 10.54
N TRP A 525 -15.06 18.65 11.70
CA TRP A 525 -13.95 17.68 11.79
C TRP A 525 -14.23 16.57 12.81
N ASP A 526 -13.52 15.44 12.73
CA ASP A 526 -13.61 14.39 13.74
C ASP A 526 -12.55 14.55 14.83
N HIS A 527 -12.98 14.91 16.04
CA HIS A 527 -12.13 15.09 17.21
C HIS A 527 -12.23 13.90 18.20
N ASN A 528 -12.49 12.70 17.69
CA ASN A 528 -12.70 11.46 18.46
C ASN A 528 -11.56 11.11 19.45
N GLU A 529 -10.33 11.56 19.21
CA GLU A 529 -9.20 11.34 20.13
C GLU A 529 -9.14 12.32 21.32
N THR A 530 -10.03 13.30 21.37
CA THR A 530 -9.90 14.45 22.28
C THR A 530 -11.20 14.79 23.02
N VAL A 531 -12.04 13.80 23.30
CA VAL A 531 -13.32 14.00 23.98
C VAL A 531 -13.09 14.28 25.48
N LYS A 532 -13.73 15.33 26.00
CA LYS A 532 -13.73 15.68 27.43
C LYS A 532 -15.15 15.52 27.98
N ALA A 533 -15.36 14.49 28.78
CA ALA A 533 -16.69 14.03 29.19
C ALA A 533 -17.35 14.88 30.30
N HIS A 534 -16.58 15.71 30.99
CA HIS A 534 -17.09 16.65 32.01
C HIS A 534 -17.53 18.00 31.43
N LEU A 535 -17.26 18.26 30.15
CA LEU A 535 -17.64 19.53 29.53
C LEU A 535 -19.11 19.53 29.09
N SER A 536 -19.65 20.74 28.98
CA SER A 536 -20.90 20.96 28.26
C SER A 536 -20.67 20.95 26.75
N CYS A 537 -21.68 20.55 26.00
CA CYS A 537 -21.71 20.61 24.54
C CYS A 537 -22.98 21.31 24.05
N TYR A 538 -23.12 21.50 22.75
CA TYR A 538 -24.32 22.08 22.15
C TYR A 538 -25.08 21.01 21.35
N ASP A 539 -26.39 21.04 21.47
CA ASP A 539 -27.28 20.22 20.68
C ASP A 539 -27.54 20.85 19.29
N HIS A 540 -28.39 20.21 18.49
CA HIS A 540 -28.74 20.67 17.15
C HIS A 540 -29.54 21.99 17.10
N HIS A 541 -30.17 22.39 18.21
CA HIS A 541 -30.83 23.68 18.36
C HIS A 541 -29.87 24.77 18.89
N GLY A 542 -28.64 24.41 19.21
CA GLY A 542 -27.66 25.30 19.83
C GLY A 542 -27.89 25.49 21.33
N GLU A 543 -28.70 24.62 21.96
CA GLU A 543 -28.86 24.60 23.40
C GLU A 543 -27.65 23.96 24.06
N LYS A 544 -27.10 24.63 25.08
CA LYS A 544 -25.96 24.12 25.84
C LYS A 544 -26.44 23.08 26.83
N LEU A 545 -25.96 21.84 26.69
CA LEU A 545 -26.26 20.72 27.57
C LEU A 545 -25.03 20.38 28.42
N PRO A 546 -25.18 20.10 29.72
CA PRO A 546 -24.08 19.67 30.57
C PRO A 546 -23.68 18.22 30.29
N PHE A 547 -22.43 17.87 30.57
CA PHE A 547 -21.90 16.50 30.49
C PHE A 547 -22.32 15.75 29.22
N CYS A 548 -21.89 16.29 28.09
CA CYS A 548 -22.19 15.70 26.80
C CYS A 548 -21.04 15.91 25.82
N VAL A 549 -21.06 15.12 24.76
CA VAL A 549 -20.22 15.32 23.57
C VAL A 549 -21.12 15.66 22.40
N SER A 550 -20.80 16.74 21.69
CA SER A 550 -21.46 17.04 20.43
C SER A 550 -21.01 16.00 19.41
N ILE A 551 -21.93 15.39 18.71
CA ILE A 551 -21.64 14.44 17.65
C ILE A 551 -22.38 14.88 16.41
N SER A 552 -21.81 14.65 15.24
CA SER A 552 -22.57 14.73 14.00
C SER A 552 -22.65 13.38 13.34
N TYR A 553 -23.79 13.07 12.75
CA TYR A 553 -23.99 11.82 12.03
C TYR A 553 -24.56 12.03 10.64
N THR A 554 -24.28 11.09 9.74
CA THR A 554 -24.86 10.96 8.41
C THR A 554 -25.19 9.50 8.19
N SER A 555 -26.28 9.21 7.48
CA SER A 555 -26.61 7.83 7.16
C SER A 555 -27.34 7.73 5.83
N THR A 556 -26.96 6.71 5.05
CA THR A 556 -27.76 6.18 3.94
C THR A 556 -28.51 4.90 4.32
N SER A 557 -28.38 4.46 5.59
CA SER A 557 -29.08 3.29 6.14
C SER A 557 -30.56 3.57 6.36
N TYR A 558 -31.34 2.50 6.55
CA TYR A 558 -32.68 2.62 7.09
C TYR A 558 -32.65 3.27 8.48
N ILE A 559 -33.65 4.08 8.80
CA ILE A 559 -33.79 4.72 10.12
C ILE A 559 -35.16 4.34 10.65
N VAL A 560 -35.16 3.50 11.68
CA VAL A 560 -36.37 2.94 12.25
C VAL A 560 -37.11 4.06 12.99
N ARG A 561 -38.35 4.31 12.55
CA ARG A 561 -39.29 5.21 13.21
C ARG A 561 -40.45 4.40 13.75
N CYS A 562 -40.87 4.76 14.96
CA CYS A 562 -41.94 4.07 15.65
C CYS A 562 -43.10 5.04 15.84
N GLY A 563 -44.32 4.57 15.56
CA GLY A 563 -45.55 5.32 15.80
C GLY A 563 -46.40 4.69 16.91
N GLY A 564 -47.49 5.37 17.27
CA GLY A 564 -48.46 4.89 18.25
C GLY A 564 -47.87 4.71 19.64
N GLU A 565 -48.24 3.63 20.35
CA GLU A 565 -47.77 3.36 21.72
C GLU A 565 -46.25 3.17 21.82
N LEU A 566 -45.59 2.83 20.71
CA LEU A 566 -44.13 2.67 20.64
C LEU A 566 -43.41 3.96 20.23
N GLU A 567 -44.13 5.05 19.96
CA GLU A 567 -43.54 6.31 19.51
C GLU A 567 -42.47 6.82 20.47
N ASN A 568 -42.67 6.66 21.78
CA ASN A 568 -41.72 7.08 22.82
C ASN A 568 -41.07 5.90 23.57
N SER A 569 -41.25 4.68 23.09
CA SER A 569 -40.71 3.49 23.75
C SER A 569 -39.20 3.37 23.52
N PRO A 570 -38.39 3.10 24.57
CA PRO A 570 -36.95 2.82 24.41
C PRO A 570 -36.69 1.50 23.66
N LYS A 571 -37.73 0.68 23.43
CA LYS A 571 -37.66 -0.58 22.70
C LYS A 571 -37.77 -0.39 21.18
N CYS A 572 -37.97 0.83 20.68
CA CYS A 572 -38.26 1.03 19.27
C CYS A 572 -37.66 2.36 18.76
N GLY A 573 -36.86 2.32 17.70
CA GLY A 573 -36.27 3.49 17.05
C GLY A 573 -34.80 3.29 16.67
N THR A 574 -34.15 4.35 16.17
CA THR A 574 -32.70 4.38 15.97
C THR A 574 -32.01 5.18 17.09
N PHE A 575 -30.93 4.62 17.62
CA PHE A 575 -30.21 5.12 18.78
C PHE A 575 -28.71 5.18 18.52
N LEU A 576 -28.05 6.11 19.21
CA LEU A 576 -26.62 6.08 19.45
C LEU A 576 -26.40 5.71 20.90
N GLU A 577 -25.60 4.68 21.14
CA GLU A 577 -25.38 4.10 22.46
C GLU A 577 -23.90 4.16 22.81
N ILE A 578 -23.55 4.58 24.03
CA ILE A 578 -22.16 4.56 24.51
C ILE A 578 -21.92 3.22 25.21
N HIS A 579 -20.82 2.56 24.82
CA HIS A 579 -20.36 1.29 25.33
C HIS A 579 -18.90 1.36 25.74
N ARG A 580 -18.45 0.41 26.56
CA ARG A 580 -17.01 0.11 26.65
C ARG A 580 -16.60 -0.80 25.49
N PRO A 581 -15.32 -0.81 25.11
CA PRO A 581 -14.84 -1.67 24.05
C PRO A 581 -15.18 -3.14 24.33
N GLY A 582 -16.01 -3.73 23.45
CA GLY A 582 -16.46 -5.12 23.56
C GLY A 582 -17.47 -5.42 24.67
N ASP A 583 -18.05 -4.41 25.34
CA ASP A 583 -19.06 -4.57 26.38
C ASP A 583 -20.43 -4.11 25.88
N ALA A 584 -21.39 -5.03 25.80
CA ALA A 584 -22.75 -4.73 25.34
C ALA A 584 -23.57 -3.89 26.35
N THR A 585 -23.03 -3.59 27.53
CA THR A 585 -23.70 -2.75 28.53
C THR A 585 -23.81 -1.30 28.05
N VAL A 586 -25.04 -0.80 27.98
CA VAL A 586 -25.33 0.59 27.59
C VAL A 586 -25.03 1.53 28.74
N ILE A 587 -24.05 2.41 28.57
CA ILE A 587 -23.72 3.46 29.54
C ILE A 587 -24.74 4.60 29.46
N ASN A 588 -24.99 5.07 28.23
CA ASN A 588 -26.01 6.06 27.92
C ASN A 588 -26.49 5.90 26.47
N THR A 589 -27.62 6.53 26.15
CA THR A 589 -28.24 6.47 24.83
C THR A 589 -28.81 7.82 24.43
N ALA A 590 -28.72 8.13 23.15
CA ALA A 590 -29.45 9.23 22.54
C ALA A 590 -30.25 8.73 21.34
N ARG A 591 -31.54 9.01 21.33
CA ARG A 591 -32.44 8.63 20.25
C ARG A 591 -32.38 9.65 19.12
N LEU A 592 -32.36 9.19 17.87
CA LEU A 592 -32.47 10.08 16.73
C LEU A 592 -33.88 10.72 16.70
N PRO A 593 -33.99 12.05 16.51
CA PRO A 593 -35.28 12.73 16.46
C PRO A 593 -36.18 12.26 15.31
N HIS A 594 -37.47 12.07 15.60
CA HIS A 594 -38.46 11.54 14.66
C HIS A 594 -38.81 12.48 13.50
N ASN A 595 -38.61 13.78 13.68
CA ASN A 595 -38.98 14.83 12.74
C ASN A 595 -37.87 15.17 11.73
N ILE A 596 -36.76 14.43 11.72
CA ILE A 596 -35.64 14.74 10.83
C ILE A 596 -36.01 14.41 9.38
N LYS A 597 -35.93 15.41 8.51
CA LYS A 597 -35.90 15.21 7.07
C LYS A 597 -34.45 14.96 6.67
N PHE A 598 -34.16 13.74 6.24
CA PHE A 598 -32.83 13.40 5.76
C PHE A 598 -32.62 14.06 4.39
N THR A 599 -31.91 15.18 4.42
CA THR A 599 -31.22 15.75 3.26
C THR A 599 -29.75 15.34 3.41
N SER A 600 -29.06 15.16 2.30
CA SER A 600 -27.64 14.80 2.29
C SER A 600 -26.77 15.70 3.19
N GLY A 601 -25.86 15.11 3.97
CA GLY A 601 -24.92 15.83 4.86
C GLY A 601 -24.96 15.36 6.32
N TYR A 602 -24.10 15.96 7.15
CA TYR A 602 -24.04 15.67 8.60
C TYR A 602 -25.14 16.41 9.39
N ARG A 603 -25.60 15.77 10.47
CA ARG A 603 -26.57 16.30 11.43
C ARG A 603 -25.98 16.28 12.84
N PRO A 604 -25.83 17.43 13.51
CA PRO A 604 -25.38 17.46 14.89
C PRO A 604 -26.47 16.89 15.82
N MET A 605 -26.04 16.32 16.94
CA MET A 605 -26.84 16.02 18.12
C MET A 605 -25.92 15.97 19.34
N ALA A 606 -26.49 16.05 20.53
CA ALA A 606 -25.73 15.85 21.76
C ALA A 606 -25.87 14.39 22.22
N LEU A 607 -24.73 13.78 22.57
CA LEU A 607 -24.70 12.47 23.20
C LEU A 607 -24.28 12.63 24.67
N PRO A 608 -25.17 12.32 25.64
CA PRO A 608 -24.84 12.44 27.04
C PRO A 608 -23.70 11.49 27.45
N THR A 609 -22.75 12.01 28.22
CA THR A 609 -21.60 11.24 28.74
C THR A 609 -21.83 10.70 30.15
N THR A 610 -22.98 11.02 30.75
CA THR A 610 -23.38 10.57 32.09
C THR A 610 -23.82 9.11 32.11
N PHE A 611 -23.87 8.48 33.27
CA PHE A 611 -24.47 7.15 33.42
C PHE A 611 -25.98 7.28 33.65
N SER A 612 -26.79 6.63 32.80
CA SER A 612 -28.25 6.74 32.84
C SER A 612 -28.91 6.19 34.11
N ASN A 613 -28.23 5.29 34.83
CA ASN A 613 -28.78 4.53 35.96
C ASN A 613 -28.29 5.03 37.34
N TYR A 614 -27.74 6.25 37.44
CA TYR A 614 -27.23 6.77 38.71
C TYR A 614 -28.10 7.92 39.24
N GLU A 615 -28.69 7.71 40.42
CA GLU A 615 -29.54 8.68 41.12
C GLU A 615 -28.89 9.11 42.45
N ASP A 616 -27.99 10.09 42.40
CA ASP A 616 -27.60 10.87 43.57
C ASP A 616 -28.05 12.33 43.36
N PRO A 617 -28.76 12.94 44.32
CA PRO A 617 -29.23 14.31 44.17
C PRO A 617 -28.08 15.33 44.10
N ASN A 618 -26.88 15.05 44.61
CA ASN A 618 -25.77 15.99 44.72
C ASN A 618 -24.63 15.75 43.71
N PHE A 619 -24.55 14.55 43.14
CA PHE A 619 -23.45 14.15 42.26
C PHE A 619 -23.93 13.58 40.92
N VAL A 620 -23.07 13.67 39.90
CA VAL A 620 -23.26 13.01 38.61
C VAL A 620 -22.09 12.08 38.34
N ARG A 621 -22.39 10.88 37.85
CA ARG A 621 -21.37 9.98 37.30
C ARG A 621 -21.28 10.16 35.79
N THR A 622 -20.07 10.39 35.30
CA THR A 622 -19.75 10.51 33.86
C THR A 622 -18.70 9.49 33.45
N ILE A 623 -18.61 9.19 32.16
CA ILE A 623 -17.49 8.40 31.62
C ILE A 623 -16.17 9.13 31.88
N CYS A 624 -15.14 8.38 32.23
CA CYS A 624 -13.83 8.90 32.61
C CYS A 624 -12.75 8.48 31.60
N TYR A 625 -11.51 8.92 31.81
CA TYR A 625 -10.35 8.65 30.96
C TYR A 625 -10.29 7.19 30.46
N GLY A 626 -10.28 7.00 29.14
CA GLY A 626 -10.27 5.66 28.56
C GLY A 626 -10.80 5.60 27.13
N TYR A 627 -10.87 4.39 26.59
CA TYR A 627 -11.46 4.10 25.28
C TYR A 627 -12.91 3.66 25.44
N TYR A 628 -13.76 4.11 24.51
CA TYR A 628 -15.18 3.82 24.46
C TYR A 628 -15.62 3.61 23.02
N GLU A 629 -16.83 3.10 22.86
CA GLU A 629 -17.47 2.87 21.57
C GLU A 629 -18.83 3.56 21.53
N VAL A 630 -19.16 4.15 20.38
CA VAL A 630 -20.52 4.58 20.05
C VAL A 630 -21.10 3.59 19.04
N TRP A 631 -22.21 2.97 19.41
CA TRP A 631 -22.91 2.00 18.60
C TRP A 631 -24.12 2.66 17.95
N TRP A 632 -24.26 2.50 16.63
CA TRP A 632 -25.47 2.83 15.90
C TRP A 632 -26.42 1.64 15.97
N VAL A 633 -27.53 1.82 16.68
CA VAL A 633 -28.44 0.72 17.01
C VAL A 633 -29.82 0.98 16.44
N GLN A 634 -30.35 -0.01 15.71
CA GLN A 634 -31.74 -0.04 15.29
C GLN A 634 -32.52 -1.00 16.19
N ARG A 635 -33.55 -0.50 16.86
CA ARG A 635 -34.44 -1.28 17.73
C ARG A 635 -35.82 -1.38 17.11
N THR A 636 -36.32 -2.60 17.00
CA THR A 636 -37.73 -2.90 16.74
C THR A 636 -38.36 -3.49 18.01
N LYS A 637 -39.67 -3.70 18.00
CA LYS A 637 -40.39 -4.27 19.16
C LYS A 637 -39.76 -5.56 19.70
N THR A 638 -39.13 -6.36 18.84
CA THR A 638 -38.62 -7.70 19.16
C THR A 638 -37.13 -7.87 18.93
N GLN A 639 -36.46 -6.96 18.23
CA GLN A 639 -35.07 -7.12 17.81
C GLN A 639 -34.25 -5.84 18.00
N GLN A 640 -32.96 -6.03 18.19
CA GLN A 640 -31.97 -4.97 18.24
C GLN A 640 -30.82 -5.35 17.31
N ILE A 641 -30.43 -4.44 16.42
CA ILE A 641 -29.36 -4.64 15.44
C ILE A 641 -28.35 -3.50 15.62
N VAL A 642 -27.07 -3.86 15.68
CA VAL A 642 -25.96 -2.90 15.68
C VAL A 642 -25.45 -2.77 14.24
N GLU A 643 -25.61 -1.58 13.66
CA GLU A 643 -25.28 -1.31 12.25
C GLU A 643 -23.87 -0.78 12.06
N ALA A 644 -23.36 -0.05 13.05
CA ALA A 644 -22.03 0.53 13.01
C ALA A 644 -21.49 0.71 14.43
N VAL A 645 -20.18 0.58 14.59
CA VAL A 645 -19.46 0.83 15.85
C VAL A 645 -18.31 1.79 15.57
N LYS A 646 -18.26 2.91 16.28
CA LYS A 646 -17.17 3.88 16.19
C LYS A 646 -16.45 4.02 17.54
N LYS A 647 -15.11 3.88 17.52
CA LYS A 647 -14.26 4.06 18.70
C LYS A 647 -13.94 5.54 18.94
N PHE A 648 -13.86 5.93 20.21
CA PHE A 648 -13.40 7.26 20.63
C PHE A 648 -12.67 7.18 21.98
N ARG A 649 -11.90 8.23 22.31
CA ARG A 649 -11.11 8.31 23.53
C ARG A 649 -11.53 9.51 24.38
N VAL A 650 -11.79 9.25 25.66
CA VAL A 650 -12.04 10.28 26.67
C VAL A 650 -10.71 10.64 27.33
N LEU A 651 -10.42 11.94 27.40
CA LEU A 651 -9.20 12.47 28.02
C LEU A 651 -9.40 12.95 29.46
N GLU A 652 -10.59 13.45 29.80
CA GLU A 652 -10.90 13.99 31.12
C GLU A 652 -12.39 13.82 31.40
N PRO A 653 -12.80 13.58 32.66
CA PRO A 653 -11.98 13.54 33.88
C PRO A 653 -11.24 12.19 34.06
N LEU A 654 -10.27 12.13 34.98
CA LEU A 654 -9.70 10.85 35.42
C LEU A 654 -10.77 10.04 36.18
N CYS A 655 -10.66 8.72 36.14
CA CYS A 655 -11.58 7.84 36.84
C CYS A 655 -11.39 7.94 38.37
N ASP A 656 -12.47 7.76 39.12
CA ASP A 656 -12.39 7.74 40.59
C ASP A 656 -11.51 6.58 41.06
N TRP A 657 -10.85 6.73 42.21
CA TRP A 657 -10.03 5.67 42.78
C TRP A 657 -10.78 4.99 43.94
N ASN A 658 -10.95 3.67 43.86
CA ASN A 658 -11.52 2.89 44.94
C ASN A 658 -10.41 2.35 45.85
N ALA A 659 -10.31 2.92 47.06
CA ALA A 659 -9.29 2.55 48.03
C ALA A 659 -9.46 1.14 48.61
N GLU A 660 -10.68 0.58 48.61
CA GLU A 660 -10.95 -0.75 49.16
C GLU A 660 -10.51 -1.85 48.19
N THR A 661 -10.80 -1.67 46.91
CA THR A 661 -10.41 -2.64 45.87
C THR A 661 -9.02 -2.36 45.29
N ASN A 662 -8.42 -1.20 45.61
CA ASN A 662 -7.15 -0.74 45.06
C ASN A 662 -7.15 -0.74 43.53
N THR A 663 -8.27 -0.28 42.95
CA THR A 663 -8.47 -0.19 41.50
C THR A 663 -9.14 1.13 41.13
N TYR A 664 -8.92 1.58 39.89
CA TYR A 664 -9.68 2.69 39.34
C TYR A 664 -11.10 2.23 39.06
N GLU A 665 -12.05 3.06 39.48
CA GLU A 665 -13.44 2.95 39.09
C GLU A 665 -13.58 3.21 37.60
N VAL A 666 -14.81 3.02 37.18
CA VAL A 666 -15.16 2.84 35.79
C VAL A 666 -15.99 4.04 35.28
N PHE A 667 -16.03 5.07 36.12
CA PHE A 667 -16.70 6.36 36.02
C PHE A 667 -15.90 7.41 36.81
N ALA A 668 -16.26 8.68 36.67
CA ALA A 668 -15.85 9.76 37.55
C ALA A 668 -17.07 10.43 38.19
N THR A 669 -16.96 10.82 39.46
CA THR A 669 -18.03 11.49 40.21
C THR A 669 -17.77 13.00 40.24
N LEU A 670 -18.71 13.77 39.71
CA LEU A 670 -18.64 15.24 39.65
C LEU A 670 -19.75 15.89 40.49
N PRO A 671 -19.49 17.03 41.15
CA PRO A 671 -20.52 17.82 41.82
C PRO A 671 -21.60 18.28 40.83
N LYS A 672 -22.88 18.27 41.22
CA LYS A 672 -23.93 18.90 40.40
C LYS A 672 -23.85 20.42 40.33
N GLU A 673 -23.12 21.06 41.22
CA GLU A 673 -22.91 22.51 41.20
C GLU A 673 -22.04 22.96 40.00
N ASP A 674 -21.38 22.02 39.33
CA ASP A 674 -20.61 22.25 38.10
C ASP A 674 -21.46 22.08 36.81
N ILE A 675 -22.79 21.89 36.94
CA ILE A 675 -23.80 21.86 35.85
C ILE A 675 -24.31 23.27 35.57
#